data_AF-A0A9W8J125-F1
#
_entry.id   AF-A0A9W8J125-F1
#
_cell.length_a   1.000
_cell.length_b   1.000
_cell.length_c   1.000
_cell.angle_alpha   90.00
_cell.angle_beta   90.00
_cell.angle_gamma   90.00
#
_symmetry.space_group_name_H-M   'P 1'
#
loop_
_entity.id
_entity.type
_entity.pdbx_description
1 polymer ?
#
loop_
_entity_poly.entity_id
_entity_poly.type
_entity_poly.pdbx_seq_one_letter_code
_entity_poly.pdbx_strand_id
1 'polypeptide(L)'
;MSTSSTVPENDTKQSLQHDASTTIESRETQTIDNQQQPRAGPEPRNYRDIANPVEEWSRSERIAWDFGLLAGTIILIFWPWIFFGVVSAKNGLPMPDSLAEIVSNYPQRVGAVVTLIGTANRLAATFLFGQAIVRLGQEQIARRRPENDEHRLEHGHSRDDAHVQEDARRQVNITVFRISALSSFRHIAPVWGIGTWNRLAKGPRKQRLGVLVSLLATWGAVQLVPSGTAGLITPGQVNKTAQLSETELDFTSSDPECLAWLEANRVQNRCDWKPFGNTQFTMCLGENQILDVLDSGRANMLSSAIGITNGISFLHQLGADGGLRFLGSIKGVLPLGPNGIPAFNSLQDSSNPFTNHETRRRMVSYNYTLNHQGFEVNVSCNNHTTSPIEHHLIDGIDTNLVIKHNGTCDGAAGLQNVLENVPEYVTLNTNNTLMYWACKQIPQPGSLDPTYFVYFRGRVKYEASIGNITCRISPMRAKDYAVVYQSLPGYFVSQGTTSASDSSSRRTFDRFVEWGLVGLGNVVWEAQNWSGNIFAEAVFSVAAKNLNLSTREQHPEYLKLYAAMVEGVLQYQATYSRLIYSIGSNPPQTCLRDVTGSANYSVRGWFIDDSFTQAGLLLPMTLVNLASFGILLACFFIGKFGYSLSFDMTDNLTLLTASVGGEKPGNEGEIAWGNPVTFPQAVGSEPNSGEKS
;
A
#
# COMPACT_ATOMS: atom_id res chain seq x y z
N MET A 1 -50.34 18.48 6.52
CA MET A 1 -50.77 17.07 6.64
C MET A 1 -49.54 16.29 7.00
N SER A 2 -49.45 15.87 8.27
CA SER A 2 -48.25 15.29 8.87
C SER A 2 -48.44 13.80 9.05
N THR A 3 -47.66 12.99 8.35
CA THR A 3 -47.44 11.59 8.70
C THR A 3 -45.98 11.43 9.10
N SER A 4 -45.78 11.53 10.42
CA SER A 4 -44.61 11.10 11.16
C SER A 4 -44.47 9.59 11.00
N SER A 5 -43.37 9.11 10.42
CA SER A 5 -42.94 7.72 10.59
C SER A 5 -41.81 7.67 11.61
N THR A 6 -42.20 7.48 12.86
CA THR A 6 -41.35 6.97 13.93
C THR A 6 -40.85 5.59 13.55
N VAL A 7 -39.54 5.46 13.33
CA VAL A 7 -38.84 4.17 13.29
C VAL A 7 -38.55 3.76 14.74
N PRO A 8 -38.96 2.56 15.18
CA PRO A 8 -38.68 2.11 16.54
C PRO A 8 -37.24 1.62 16.66
N GLU A 9 -36.54 2.20 17.61
CA GLU A 9 -35.33 1.70 18.24
C GLU A 9 -35.68 0.38 18.93
N ASN A 10 -35.25 -0.74 18.34
CA ASN A 10 -35.45 -2.07 18.90
C ASN A 10 -34.10 -2.60 19.39
N ASP A 11 -33.79 -2.24 20.63
CA ASP A 11 -32.77 -2.85 21.46
C ASP A 11 -33.10 -4.35 21.63
N THR A 12 -32.43 -5.19 20.83
CA THR A 12 -32.47 -6.64 21.03
C THR A 12 -31.05 -7.13 21.32
N LYS A 13 -30.69 -7.09 22.60
CA LYS A 13 -29.64 -7.97 23.15
C LYS A 13 -30.11 -9.41 23.01
N GLN A 14 -29.80 -10.05 21.87
CA GLN A 14 -29.81 -11.50 21.76
C GLN A 14 -28.40 -12.01 22.06
N SER A 15 -28.24 -12.55 23.27
CA SER A 15 -27.17 -13.47 23.59
C SER A 15 -27.30 -14.71 22.72
N LEU A 16 -26.50 -14.80 21.67
CA LEU A 16 -26.26 -16.03 20.96
C LEU A 16 -25.26 -16.87 21.77
N GLN A 17 -25.83 -17.59 22.75
CA GLN A 17 -25.27 -18.80 23.32
C GLN A 17 -25.31 -19.87 22.21
N HIS A 18 -24.18 -20.08 21.54
CA HIS A 18 -23.96 -21.31 20.80
C HIS A 18 -23.06 -22.21 21.64
N ASP A 19 -23.72 -23.15 22.31
CA ASP A 19 -23.15 -24.39 22.80
C ASP A 19 -22.55 -25.16 21.62
N ALA A 20 -21.21 -25.17 21.55
CA ALA A 20 -20.46 -26.21 20.88
C ALA A 20 -19.62 -26.90 21.96
N SER A 21 -20.27 -27.84 22.63
CA SER A 21 -19.66 -28.84 23.49
C SER A 21 -18.89 -29.81 22.58
N THR A 22 -17.58 -29.60 22.42
CA THR A 22 -16.67 -30.66 21.96
C THR A 22 -16.07 -31.34 23.18
N THR A 23 -16.67 -32.48 23.46
CA THR A 23 -16.29 -33.52 24.41
C THR A 23 -14.78 -33.73 24.43
N ILE A 24 -14.19 -33.41 25.58
CA ILE A 24 -12.87 -33.90 25.98
C ILE A 24 -13.04 -35.40 26.25
N GLU A 25 -12.63 -36.23 25.30
CA GLU A 25 -12.48 -37.67 25.51
C GLU A 25 -11.20 -37.87 26.34
N SER A 26 -11.37 -37.80 27.66
CA SER A 26 -10.44 -38.31 28.65
C SER A 26 -10.35 -39.83 28.45
N ARG A 27 -9.23 -40.33 27.91
CA ARG A 27 -9.00 -41.77 27.76
C ARG A 27 -7.67 -42.21 28.37
N GLU A 28 -7.84 -43.06 29.37
CA GLU A 28 -6.92 -44.06 29.91
C GLU A 28 -5.68 -43.57 30.66
N THR A 29 -5.91 -43.27 31.94
CA THR A 29 -4.99 -43.60 33.02
C THR A 29 -4.80 -45.11 33.04
N GLN A 30 -3.69 -45.61 32.50
CA GLN A 30 -3.25 -46.99 32.71
C GLN A 30 -2.73 -47.13 34.14
N THR A 31 -3.55 -47.76 34.98
CA THR A 31 -3.15 -48.37 36.25
C THR A 31 -2.16 -49.49 35.93
N ILE A 32 -0.88 -49.26 36.19
CA ILE A 32 0.16 -50.29 36.11
C ILE A 32 0.12 -51.07 37.43
N ASP A 33 -0.35 -52.30 37.36
CA ASP A 33 -0.32 -53.27 38.45
C ASP A 33 1.13 -53.60 38.84
N ASN A 34 1.44 -53.35 40.11
CA ASN A 34 2.61 -53.87 40.79
C ASN A 34 2.42 -55.38 41.02
N GLN A 35 2.98 -56.22 40.15
CA GLN A 35 3.38 -57.57 40.52
C GLN A 35 4.90 -57.63 40.74
N GLN A 36 5.28 -57.51 42.02
CA GLN A 36 6.59 -57.88 42.51
C GLN A 36 6.76 -59.40 42.42
N GLN A 37 7.63 -59.83 41.51
CA GLN A 37 8.15 -61.19 41.45
C GLN A 37 9.65 -61.13 41.76
N PRO A 38 10.17 -61.88 42.76
CA PRO A 38 11.58 -61.85 43.12
C PRO A 38 12.38 -62.59 42.05
N ARG A 39 13.08 -61.85 41.19
CA ARG A 39 13.98 -62.43 40.17
C ARG A 39 15.43 -62.35 40.68
N ALA A 40 16.08 -63.51 40.65
CA ALA A 40 17.45 -63.75 41.07
C ALA A 40 18.44 -62.74 40.48
N GLY A 41 19.46 -62.41 41.27
CA GLY A 41 20.43 -61.35 40.99
C GLY A 41 21.13 -61.51 39.64
N PRO A 42 21.37 -60.40 38.92
CA PRO A 42 22.16 -60.43 37.70
C PRO A 42 23.65 -60.57 38.07
N GLU A 43 24.32 -61.50 37.41
CA GLU A 43 25.78 -61.51 37.31
C GLU A 43 26.29 -60.12 36.86
N PRO A 44 27.47 -59.69 37.35
CA PRO A 44 28.09 -58.45 36.93
C PRO A 44 28.43 -58.51 35.44
N ARG A 45 27.55 -57.96 34.59
CA ARG A 45 27.87 -57.72 33.18
C ARG A 45 28.99 -56.70 33.10
N ASN A 46 30.05 -57.10 32.42
CA ASN A 46 31.23 -56.30 32.16
C ASN A 46 30.84 -55.05 31.36
N TYR A 47 30.77 -53.90 32.05
CA TYR A 47 30.35 -52.59 31.51
C TYR A 47 31.27 -52.02 30.40
N ARG A 48 32.27 -52.79 29.94
CA ARG A 48 33.23 -52.37 28.91
C ARG A 48 32.76 -52.59 27.47
N ASP A 49 31.68 -53.34 27.23
CA ASP A 49 31.21 -53.63 25.87
C ASP A 49 30.11 -52.69 25.34
N ILE A 50 29.76 -51.62 26.08
CA ILE A 50 28.95 -50.51 25.54
C ILE A 50 29.88 -49.49 24.86
N ALA A 51 30.76 -49.98 23.99
CA ALA A 51 31.53 -49.11 23.12
C ALA A 51 30.65 -48.75 21.92
N ASN A 52 30.54 -47.44 21.65
CA ASN A 52 29.82 -46.86 20.52
C ASN A 52 29.88 -47.76 19.27
N PRO A 53 28.75 -48.10 18.61
CA PRO A 53 28.81 -48.69 17.29
C PRO A 53 29.63 -47.74 16.42
N VAL A 54 30.75 -48.24 15.90
CA VAL A 54 31.58 -47.48 14.98
C VAL A 54 30.74 -47.30 13.72
N GLU A 55 30.08 -46.15 13.58
CA GLU A 55 29.53 -45.74 12.29
C GLU A 55 30.73 -45.51 11.35
N GLU A 56 31.12 -46.55 10.64
CA GLU A 56 32.12 -46.48 9.58
C GLU A 56 31.52 -45.78 8.36
N TRP A 57 31.40 -44.45 8.44
CA TRP A 57 31.18 -43.67 7.22
C TRP A 57 32.41 -43.82 6.33
N SER A 58 32.16 -44.20 5.07
CA SER A 58 33.19 -44.25 4.05
C SER A 58 33.83 -42.86 3.86
N ARG A 59 35.10 -42.84 3.44
CA ARG A 59 35.82 -41.58 3.20
C ARG A 59 35.08 -40.65 2.21
N SER A 60 34.45 -41.23 1.19
CA SER A 60 33.65 -40.50 0.21
C SER A 60 32.41 -39.86 0.81
N GLU A 61 31.70 -40.52 1.72
CA GLU A 61 30.52 -39.97 2.38
C GLU A 61 30.86 -38.77 3.26
N ARG A 62 31.99 -38.83 3.98
CA ARG A 62 32.46 -37.70 4.79
C ARG A 62 32.84 -36.49 3.94
N ILE A 63 33.51 -36.72 2.81
CA ILE A 63 33.85 -35.66 1.87
C ILE A 63 32.57 -35.05 1.29
N ALA A 64 31.61 -35.89 0.87
CA ALA A 64 30.32 -35.43 0.37
C ALA A 64 29.55 -34.62 1.42
N TRP A 65 29.57 -35.06 2.69
CA TRP A 65 28.97 -34.34 3.81
C TRP A 65 29.63 -32.98 4.05
N ASP A 66 30.96 -32.92 4.08
CA ASP A 66 31.71 -31.66 4.24
C ASP A 66 31.40 -30.67 3.09
N PHE A 67 31.29 -31.16 1.84
CA PHE A 67 30.84 -30.35 0.70
C PHE A 67 29.39 -29.89 0.85
N GLY A 68 28.51 -30.74 1.37
CA GLY A 68 27.11 -30.38 1.67
C GLY A 68 27.02 -29.26 2.70
N LEU A 69 27.81 -29.32 3.79
CA LEU A 69 27.90 -28.26 4.80
C LEU A 69 28.42 -26.95 4.20
N LEU A 70 29.46 -27.03 3.34
CA LEU A 70 30.02 -25.87 2.66
C LEU A 70 28.99 -25.22 1.73
N ALA A 71 28.31 -26.02 0.91
CA ALA A 71 27.27 -25.54 -0.01
C ALA A 71 26.09 -24.90 0.75
N GLY A 72 25.61 -25.53 1.82
CA GLY A 72 24.56 -24.96 2.68
C GLY A 72 24.97 -23.63 3.30
N THR A 73 26.23 -23.51 3.74
CA THR A 73 26.78 -22.27 4.30
C THR A 73 26.85 -21.16 3.25
N ILE A 74 27.33 -21.48 2.04
CA ILE A 74 27.37 -20.55 0.90
C ILE A 74 25.96 -20.04 0.58
N ILE A 75 24.96 -20.93 0.52
CA ILE A 75 23.56 -20.53 0.28
C ILE A 75 23.10 -19.55 1.35
N LEU A 76 23.26 -19.88 2.64
CA LEU A 76 22.86 -19.01 3.75
C LEU A 76 23.62 -17.67 3.81
N ILE A 77 24.84 -17.59 3.26
CA ILE A 77 25.54 -16.32 3.08
C ILE A 77 24.90 -15.51 1.97
N PHE A 78 24.73 -16.08 0.77
CA PHE A 78 24.43 -15.27 -0.42
C PHE A 78 22.94 -15.00 -0.63
N TRP A 79 22.02 -15.90 -0.28
CA TRP A 79 20.60 -15.73 -0.62
C TRP A 79 19.97 -14.43 -0.05
N PRO A 80 20.23 -14.00 1.21
CA PRO A 80 19.63 -12.79 1.74
C PRO A 80 20.16 -11.54 1.02
N TRP A 81 21.46 -11.52 0.69
CA TRP A 81 22.08 -10.40 -0.03
C TRP A 81 21.66 -10.33 -1.49
N ILE A 82 21.48 -11.49 -2.15
CA ILE A 82 20.94 -11.53 -3.51
C ILE A 82 19.52 -10.97 -3.51
N PHE A 83 18.67 -11.41 -2.60
CA PHE A 83 17.30 -10.90 -2.50
C PHE A 83 17.28 -9.40 -2.18
N PHE A 84 18.04 -8.96 -1.17
CA PHE A 84 18.22 -7.55 -0.83
C PHE A 84 18.68 -6.72 -2.03
N GLY A 85 19.71 -7.19 -2.73
CA GLY A 85 20.27 -6.53 -3.91
C GLY A 85 19.26 -6.43 -5.05
N VAL A 86 18.47 -7.48 -5.31
CA VAL A 86 17.42 -7.48 -6.33
C VAL A 86 16.29 -6.50 -5.99
N VAL A 87 15.81 -6.52 -4.75
CA VAL A 87 14.73 -5.60 -4.30
C VAL A 87 15.22 -4.15 -4.33
N SER A 88 16.47 -3.90 -3.90
CA SER A 88 17.08 -2.57 -3.90
C SER A 88 17.28 -2.06 -5.33
N ALA A 89 17.85 -2.89 -6.22
CA ALA A 89 18.14 -2.48 -7.59
C ALA A 89 16.87 -2.17 -8.42
N LYS A 90 15.74 -2.81 -8.09
CA LYS A 90 14.44 -2.60 -8.76
C LYS A 90 13.56 -1.52 -8.12
N ASN A 91 14.05 -0.82 -7.08
CA ASN A 91 13.26 0.10 -6.26
C ASN A 91 11.94 -0.55 -5.80
N GLY A 92 12.05 -1.77 -5.26
CA GLY A 92 10.95 -2.60 -4.83
C GLY A 92 10.45 -3.59 -5.89
N LEU A 93 10.15 -4.80 -5.43
CA LEU A 93 9.70 -5.93 -6.25
C LEU A 93 8.20 -6.18 -6.01
N PRO A 94 7.31 -6.01 -7.01
CA PRO A 94 5.91 -6.32 -6.85
C PRO A 94 5.71 -7.83 -6.67
N MET A 95 4.79 -8.20 -5.78
CA MET A 95 4.44 -9.60 -5.52
C MET A 95 3.47 -10.14 -6.59
N PRO A 96 3.53 -11.44 -6.94
CA PRO A 96 2.51 -12.07 -7.80
C PRO A 96 1.09 -11.97 -7.22
N ASP A 97 0.06 -11.97 -8.09
CA ASP A 97 -1.35 -11.77 -7.69
C ASP A 97 -1.82 -12.72 -6.60
N SER A 98 -1.58 -14.02 -6.76
CA SER A 98 -2.02 -15.04 -5.83
C SER A 98 -1.45 -14.84 -4.42
N LEU A 99 -0.18 -14.41 -4.34
CA LEU A 99 0.46 -14.11 -3.06
C LEU A 99 -0.05 -12.77 -2.49
N ALA A 100 -0.22 -11.74 -3.33
CA ALA A 100 -0.76 -10.46 -2.87
C ALA A 100 -2.17 -10.61 -2.27
N GLU A 101 -3.01 -11.45 -2.88
CA GLU A 101 -4.34 -11.81 -2.36
C GLU A 101 -4.25 -12.55 -1.02
N ILE A 102 -3.35 -13.55 -0.89
CA ILE A 102 -3.13 -14.27 0.38
C ILE A 102 -2.67 -13.31 1.48
N VAL A 103 -1.73 -12.40 1.20
CA VAL A 103 -1.26 -11.40 2.17
C VAL A 103 -2.38 -10.43 2.54
N SER A 104 -3.30 -10.12 1.61
CA SER A 104 -4.44 -9.26 1.88
C SER A 104 -5.48 -9.91 2.78
N ASN A 105 -5.81 -11.16 2.49
CA ASN A 105 -6.86 -11.88 3.20
C ASN A 105 -6.36 -12.46 4.53
N TYR A 106 -5.05 -12.74 4.66
CA TYR A 106 -4.49 -13.42 5.82
C TYR A 106 -3.14 -12.84 6.31
N PRO A 107 -3.06 -11.55 6.68
CA PRO A 107 -1.81 -10.92 7.10
C PRO A 107 -1.15 -11.63 8.30
N GLN A 108 -1.95 -12.14 9.24
CA GLN A 108 -1.45 -12.90 10.40
C GLN A 108 -0.82 -14.24 10.00
N ARG A 109 -1.40 -14.95 9.02
CA ARG A 109 -0.85 -16.23 8.53
C ARG A 109 0.47 -16.01 7.80
N VAL A 110 0.55 -14.94 7.00
CA VAL A 110 1.80 -14.57 6.32
C VAL A 110 2.87 -14.21 7.35
N GLY A 111 2.53 -13.43 8.37
CA GLY A 111 3.45 -13.16 9.49
C GLY A 111 3.99 -14.44 10.14
N ALA A 112 3.10 -15.40 10.45
CA ALA A 112 3.50 -16.69 11.03
C ALA A 112 4.42 -17.50 10.10
N VAL A 113 4.12 -17.58 8.80
CA VAL A 113 4.96 -18.26 7.80
C VAL A 113 6.32 -17.61 7.69
N VAL A 114 6.38 -16.27 7.65
CA VAL A 114 7.62 -15.51 7.59
C VAL A 114 8.47 -15.75 8.85
N THR A 115 7.85 -15.75 10.04
CA THR A 115 8.53 -16.09 11.30
C THR A 115 9.03 -17.53 11.32
N LEU A 116 8.26 -18.48 10.77
CA LEU A 116 8.67 -19.88 10.66
C LEU A 116 9.91 -20.03 9.76
N ILE A 117 9.94 -19.34 8.61
CA ILE A 117 11.11 -19.31 7.71
C ILE A 117 12.32 -18.69 8.42
N GLY A 118 12.13 -17.57 9.12
CA GLY A 118 13.18 -16.95 9.93
C GLY A 118 13.73 -17.88 11.01
N THR A 119 12.86 -18.66 11.64
CA THR A 119 13.24 -19.65 12.65
C THR A 119 13.98 -20.84 12.02
N ALA A 120 13.53 -21.33 10.88
CA ALA A 120 14.21 -22.39 10.13
C ALA A 120 15.62 -21.96 9.69
N ASN A 121 15.77 -20.73 9.19
CA ASN A 121 17.08 -20.17 8.84
C ASN A 121 18.01 -20.06 10.05
N ARG A 122 17.48 -19.66 11.20
CA ARG A 122 18.24 -19.65 12.46
C ARG A 122 18.69 -21.05 12.86
N LEU A 123 17.82 -22.05 12.78
CA LEU A 123 18.17 -23.44 13.09
C LEU A 123 19.22 -23.99 12.13
N ALA A 124 19.08 -23.71 10.82
CA ALA A 124 20.06 -24.09 9.81
C ALA A 124 21.43 -23.44 10.04
N ALA A 125 21.48 -22.12 10.30
CA ALA A 125 22.71 -21.41 10.60
C ALA A 125 23.38 -21.95 11.88
N THR A 126 22.57 -22.22 12.92
CA THR A 126 23.02 -22.83 14.18
C THR A 126 23.62 -24.22 13.96
N PHE A 127 22.92 -25.06 13.18
CA PHE A 127 23.37 -26.40 12.85
C PHE A 127 24.67 -26.40 12.06
N LEU A 128 24.76 -25.62 10.98
CA LEU A 128 25.96 -25.52 10.15
C LEU A 128 27.16 -24.99 10.93
N PHE A 129 26.94 -23.96 11.76
CA PHE A 129 27.97 -23.44 12.66
C PHE A 129 28.42 -24.51 13.66
N GLY A 130 27.48 -25.23 14.28
CA GLY A 130 27.78 -26.30 15.21
C GLY A 130 28.58 -27.44 14.58
N GLN A 131 28.23 -27.86 13.37
CA GLN A 131 28.97 -28.88 12.62
C GLN A 131 30.38 -28.41 12.24
N ALA A 132 30.53 -27.14 11.82
CA ALA A 132 31.84 -26.55 11.54
C ALA A 132 32.76 -26.59 12.78
N ILE A 133 32.20 -26.31 13.97
CA ILE A 133 32.92 -26.37 15.24
C ILE A 133 33.33 -27.80 15.61
N VAL A 134 32.44 -28.79 15.42
CA VAL A 134 32.76 -30.21 15.64
C VAL A 134 33.92 -30.64 14.74
N ARG A 135 33.84 -30.29 13.44
CA ARG A 135 34.88 -30.61 12.46
C ARG A 135 36.22 -29.98 12.85
N LEU A 136 36.22 -28.72 13.29
CA LEU A 136 37.41 -28.03 13.79
C LEU A 136 38.00 -28.74 15.01
N GLY A 137 37.16 -29.19 15.94
CA GLY A 137 37.59 -29.97 17.09
C GLY A 137 38.32 -31.25 16.68
N GLN A 138 37.71 -32.03 15.80
CA GLN A 138 38.28 -33.28 15.27
C GLN A 138 39.64 -33.05 14.60
N GLU A 139 39.75 -32.03 13.73
CA GLU A 139 40.99 -31.70 13.03
C GLU A 139 42.10 -31.21 13.98
N GLN A 140 41.76 -30.43 15.02
CA GLN A 140 42.74 -30.01 16.01
C GLN A 140 43.33 -31.17 16.81
N ILE A 141 42.56 -32.24 17.04
CA ILE A 141 43.10 -33.46 17.67
C ILE A 141 43.98 -34.22 16.69
N ALA A 142 43.48 -34.46 15.47
CA ALA A 142 44.20 -35.23 14.47
C ALA A 142 45.61 -34.67 14.24
N ARG A 143 45.73 -33.34 14.19
CA ARG A 143 47.03 -32.64 14.01
C ARG A 143 48.00 -32.78 15.19
N ARG A 144 47.51 -33.06 16.41
CA ARG A 144 48.36 -33.18 17.61
C ARG A 144 48.91 -34.58 17.82
N ARG A 145 48.60 -35.53 16.95
CA ARG A 145 49.21 -36.86 16.98
C ARG A 145 50.69 -36.71 16.58
N PRO A 146 51.64 -37.00 17.48
CA PRO A 146 53.05 -36.81 17.19
C PRO A 146 53.46 -37.76 16.05
N GLU A 147 53.90 -37.19 14.93
CA GLU A 147 54.40 -37.88 13.72
C GLU A 147 55.77 -38.57 13.95
N ASN A 148 56.17 -38.76 15.21
CA ASN A 148 57.57 -39.03 15.58
C ASN A 148 57.88 -40.51 15.93
N ASP A 149 56.92 -41.42 15.85
CA ASP A 149 57.17 -42.83 16.22
C ASP A 149 57.56 -43.73 15.05
N GLU A 150 57.45 -43.27 13.80
CA GLU A 150 57.74 -44.13 12.63
C GLU A 150 59.22 -44.19 12.24
N HIS A 151 60.07 -43.28 12.76
CA HIS A 151 61.50 -43.27 12.47
C HIS A 151 62.41 -43.87 13.55
N ARG A 152 61.86 -44.44 14.64
CA ARG A 152 62.67 -44.95 15.76
C ARG A 152 62.78 -46.48 15.86
N LEU A 153 62.27 -47.23 14.87
CA LEU A 153 62.31 -48.70 14.89
C LEU A 153 63.46 -49.34 14.09
N GLU A 154 64.35 -48.58 13.44
CA GLU A 154 65.38 -49.19 12.58
C GLU A 154 66.80 -49.30 13.16
N HIS A 155 67.08 -48.84 14.38
CA HIS A 155 68.42 -49.01 14.97
C HIS A 155 68.41 -49.60 16.39
N GLY A 156 68.69 -50.90 16.45
CA GLY A 156 69.80 -51.40 17.27
C GLY A 156 69.55 -51.65 18.75
N HIS A 157 69.24 -52.91 19.06
CA HIS A 157 69.88 -53.77 20.06
C HIS A 157 70.06 -53.28 21.53
N SER A 158 69.54 -54.15 22.41
CA SER A 158 70.07 -54.49 23.73
C SER A 158 69.58 -53.70 24.95
N ARG A 159 68.59 -54.33 25.61
CA ARG A 159 68.61 -54.69 27.05
C ARG A 159 68.68 -53.50 28.01
N ASP A 160 67.49 -53.00 28.38
CA ASP A 160 67.05 -52.73 29.77
C ASP A 160 65.58 -52.26 29.73
N ASP A 161 64.68 -53.23 29.60
CA ASP A 161 63.23 -53.04 29.53
C ASP A 161 62.61 -52.94 30.92
N ALA A 162 62.50 -51.71 31.44
CA ALA A 162 61.56 -51.41 32.54
C ALA A 162 61.14 -49.92 32.63
N HIS A 163 61.88 -48.99 32.01
CA HIS A 163 61.63 -47.55 32.16
C HIS A 163 61.08 -46.82 30.92
N VAL A 164 60.87 -47.51 29.79
CA VAL A 164 60.46 -46.89 28.52
C VAL A 164 58.94 -46.87 28.31
N GLN A 165 58.15 -47.55 29.15
CA GLN A 165 56.69 -47.59 29.00
C GLN A 165 55.96 -46.35 29.57
N GLU A 166 56.69 -45.39 30.14
CA GLU A 166 56.11 -44.19 30.75
C GLU A 166 56.15 -42.96 29.82
N ASP A 167 57.02 -42.95 28.79
CA ASP A 167 57.21 -41.80 27.90
C ASP A 167 56.38 -41.85 26.59
N ALA A 168 55.80 -43.00 26.25
CA ALA A 168 54.93 -43.14 25.07
C ALA A 168 53.48 -42.62 25.31
N ARG A 169 53.16 -42.13 26.51
CA ARG A 169 51.88 -41.47 26.82
C ARG A 169 52.00 -39.95 26.80
N ARG A 170 52.53 -39.37 25.72
CA ARG A 170 52.19 -37.98 25.37
C ARG A 170 50.73 -37.92 24.91
N GLN A 171 49.84 -38.10 25.88
CA GLN A 171 48.41 -37.90 25.71
C GLN A 171 48.18 -36.45 25.30
N VAL A 172 47.35 -36.27 24.28
CA VAL A 172 46.98 -34.94 23.80
C VAL A 172 46.31 -34.20 24.97
N ASN A 173 46.97 -33.18 25.52
CA ASN A 173 46.45 -32.37 26.63
C ASN A 173 45.26 -31.51 26.14
N ILE A 174 44.07 -32.11 26.12
CA ILE A 174 42.79 -31.44 25.91
C ILE A 174 42.23 -31.15 27.29
N THR A 175 41.97 -29.89 27.61
CA THR A 175 41.47 -29.53 28.93
C THR A 175 39.95 -29.55 28.97
N VAL A 176 39.37 -29.73 30.17
CA VAL A 176 37.92 -29.63 30.42
C VAL A 176 37.35 -28.34 29.82
N PHE A 177 38.07 -27.22 29.96
CA PHE A 177 37.64 -25.93 29.38
C PHE A 177 37.48 -25.96 27.86
N ARG A 178 38.39 -26.63 27.12
CA ARG A 178 38.32 -26.68 25.64
C ARG A 178 37.13 -27.50 25.17
N ILE A 179 36.87 -28.63 25.83
CA ILE A 179 35.72 -29.49 25.52
C ILE A 179 34.41 -28.76 25.85
N SER A 180 34.32 -28.11 27.02
CA SER A 180 33.15 -27.32 27.38
C SER A 180 32.93 -26.12 26.46
N ALA A 181 34.01 -25.46 25.99
CA ALA A 181 33.91 -24.38 25.02
C ALA A 181 33.41 -24.88 23.66
N LEU A 182 33.97 -25.98 23.13
CA LEU A 182 33.52 -26.61 21.89
C LEU A 182 32.05 -27.04 21.98
N SER A 183 31.66 -27.67 23.09
CA SER A 183 30.26 -28.05 23.36
C SER A 183 29.34 -26.81 23.43
N SER A 184 29.77 -25.74 24.10
CA SER A 184 29.00 -24.48 24.17
C SER A 184 28.78 -23.84 22.80
N PHE A 185 29.81 -23.82 21.96
CA PHE A 185 29.68 -23.31 20.58
C PHE A 185 28.84 -24.22 19.70
N ARG A 186 28.95 -25.55 19.84
CA ARG A 186 28.14 -26.51 19.09
C ARG A 186 26.65 -26.32 19.34
N HIS A 187 26.27 -26.21 20.61
CA HIS A 187 24.85 -26.11 21.00
C HIS A 187 24.36 -24.67 21.07
N ILE A 188 25.25 -23.70 20.88
CA ILE A 188 25.01 -22.25 21.08
C ILE A 188 24.26 -22.02 22.40
N ALA A 189 24.71 -22.71 23.44
CA ALA A 189 24.13 -22.71 24.76
C ALA A 189 25.23 -22.48 25.81
N PRO A 190 24.99 -21.67 26.84
CA PRO A 190 25.93 -21.52 27.94
C PRO A 190 25.96 -22.83 28.74
N VAL A 191 27.01 -23.65 28.56
CA VAL A 191 27.23 -24.85 29.38
C VAL A 191 27.71 -24.48 30.80
N TRP A 192 28.04 -23.20 31.01
CA TRP A 192 28.48 -22.64 32.29
C TRP A 192 27.32 -22.01 33.05
N GLY A 193 26.96 -22.59 34.20
CA GLY A 193 26.04 -21.96 35.15
C GLY A 193 26.59 -20.63 35.67
N ILE A 194 25.71 -19.69 36.02
CA ILE A 194 26.06 -18.32 36.49
C ILE A 194 27.12 -18.35 37.61
N GLY A 195 27.05 -19.31 38.52
CA GLY A 195 28.02 -19.48 39.62
C GLY A 195 29.47 -19.76 39.16
N THR A 196 29.66 -20.27 37.94
CA THR A 196 30.99 -20.58 37.39
C THR A 196 31.64 -19.41 36.64
N TRP A 197 30.90 -18.33 36.38
CA TRP A 197 31.41 -17.16 35.65
C TRP A 197 32.55 -16.45 36.39
N ASN A 198 32.47 -16.39 37.73
CA ASN A 198 33.55 -15.87 38.57
C ASN A 198 34.85 -16.66 38.41
N ARG A 199 34.79 -17.94 38.04
CA ARG A 199 35.97 -18.79 37.78
C ARG A 199 36.52 -18.60 36.37
N LEU A 200 35.65 -18.33 35.40
CA LEU A 200 36.05 -17.93 34.05
C LEU A 200 36.82 -16.60 34.07
N ALA A 201 36.40 -15.64 34.90
CA ALA A 201 37.03 -14.33 35.05
C ALA A 201 38.41 -14.35 35.75
N LYS A 202 38.69 -15.38 36.57
CA LYS A 202 39.92 -15.50 37.39
C LYS A 202 41.08 -16.27 36.73
N GLY A 203 40.87 -16.94 35.59
CA GLY A 203 41.93 -17.64 34.85
C GLY A 203 42.88 -16.71 34.08
N PRO A 204 43.85 -17.21 33.28
CA PRO A 204 44.70 -16.40 32.41
C PRO A 204 43.84 -15.48 31.54
N ARG A 205 43.79 -14.20 31.95
CA ARG A 205 42.61 -13.32 31.87
C ARG A 205 42.13 -13.00 30.45
N LYS A 206 43.02 -13.13 29.45
CA LYS A 206 42.75 -12.70 28.07
C LYS A 206 42.06 -13.77 27.22
N GLN A 207 42.42 -15.05 27.35
CA GLN A 207 41.88 -16.09 26.47
C GLN A 207 40.46 -16.54 26.84
N ARG A 208 40.17 -16.74 28.14
CA ARG A 208 38.85 -17.23 28.59
C ARG A 208 37.75 -16.18 28.42
N LEU A 209 38.06 -14.90 28.67
CA LEU A 209 37.15 -13.79 28.43
C LEU A 209 36.84 -13.62 26.94
N GLY A 210 37.84 -13.75 26.06
CA GLY A 210 37.65 -13.70 24.61
C GLY A 210 36.69 -14.77 24.10
N VAL A 211 36.81 -16.01 24.61
CA VAL A 211 35.89 -17.12 24.28
C VAL A 211 34.46 -16.82 24.72
N LEU A 212 34.28 -16.30 25.94
CA LEU A 212 32.95 -15.94 26.45
C LEU A 212 32.30 -14.80 25.64
N VAL A 213 33.05 -13.73 25.36
CA VAL A 213 32.57 -12.60 24.55
C VAL A 213 32.22 -13.07 23.14
N SER A 214 33.05 -13.92 22.53
CA SER A 214 32.77 -14.51 21.23
C SER A 214 31.51 -15.38 21.25
N LEU A 215 31.31 -16.22 22.27
CA LEU A 215 30.10 -17.04 22.41
C LEU A 215 28.85 -16.16 22.55
N LEU A 216 28.89 -15.13 23.39
CA LEU A 216 27.77 -14.20 23.58
C LEU A 216 27.47 -13.41 22.31
N ALA A 217 28.50 -12.97 21.58
CA ALA A 217 28.34 -12.29 20.30
C ALA A 217 27.73 -13.22 19.24
N THR A 218 28.21 -14.47 19.13
CA THR A 218 27.65 -15.48 18.22
C THR A 218 26.21 -15.81 18.60
N TRP A 219 25.92 -16.01 19.89
CA TRP A 219 24.56 -16.27 20.36
C TRP A 219 23.62 -15.11 20.04
N GLY A 220 24.00 -13.88 20.38
CA GLY A 220 23.24 -12.68 20.04
C GLY A 220 23.03 -12.53 18.53
N ALA A 221 24.07 -12.79 17.73
CA ALA A 221 23.97 -12.74 16.28
C ALA A 221 22.98 -13.78 15.72
N VAL A 222 22.97 -14.99 16.26
CA VAL A 222 22.02 -16.06 15.90
C VAL A 222 20.58 -15.70 16.32
N GLN A 223 20.39 -15.02 17.46
CA GLN A 223 19.06 -14.55 17.88
C GLN A 223 18.47 -13.50 16.93
N LEU A 224 19.32 -12.75 16.21
CA LEU A 224 18.88 -11.72 15.26
C LEU A 224 18.55 -12.27 13.87
N VAL A 225 18.92 -13.52 13.55
CA VAL A 225 18.66 -14.16 12.25
C VAL A 225 17.17 -14.19 11.89
N PRO A 226 16.23 -14.56 12.79
CA PRO A 226 14.81 -14.54 12.47
C PRO A 226 14.31 -13.13 12.15
N SER A 227 14.74 -12.11 12.91
CA SER A 227 14.34 -10.72 12.67
C SER A 227 14.88 -10.19 11.35
N GLY A 228 16.14 -10.48 11.00
CA GLY A 228 16.72 -10.10 9.72
C GLY A 228 16.07 -10.81 8.53
N THR A 229 15.80 -12.11 8.67
CA THR A 229 15.05 -12.86 7.66
C THR A 229 13.64 -12.30 7.50
N ALA A 230 12.92 -12.10 8.61
CA ALA A 230 11.55 -11.61 8.59
C ALA A 230 11.48 -10.20 8.01
N GLY A 231 12.37 -9.29 8.40
CA GLY A 231 12.45 -7.94 7.85
C GLY A 231 12.69 -7.94 6.33
N LEU A 232 13.46 -8.92 5.82
CA LEU A 232 13.74 -9.05 4.40
C LEU A 232 12.55 -9.59 3.60
N ILE A 233 11.87 -10.63 4.10
CA ILE A 233 10.85 -11.35 3.33
C ILE A 233 9.41 -10.92 3.64
N THR A 234 9.19 -10.10 4.68
CA THR A 234 7.85 -9.56 4.98
C THR A 234 7.43 -8.60 3.87
N PRO A 235 6.30 -8.86 3.19
CA PRO A 235 5.81 -7.94 2.18
C PRO A 235 5.31 -6.65 2.81
N GLY A 236 5.66 -5.54 2.18
CA GLY A 236 5.17 -4.20 2.47
C GLY A 236 4.40 -3.61 1.29
N GLN A 237 4.22 -2.29 1.34
CA GLN A 237 3.63 -1.49 0.28
C GLN A 237 4.75 -0.85 -0.55
N VAL A 238 4.74 -1.08 -1.86
CA VAL A 238 5.67 -0.48 -2.81
C VAL A 238 4.93 0.64 -3.54
N ASN A 239 5.34 1.88 -3.32
CA ASN A 239 4.82 3.02 -4.08
C ASN A 239 5.49 3.06 -5.46
N LYS A 240 4.68 3.08 -6.50
CA LYS A 240 5.10 3.20 -7.90
C LYS A 240 4.46 4.43 -8.51
N THR A 241 5.15 5.02 -9.45
CA THR A 241 4.67 6.14 -10.25
C THR A 241 4.63 5.71 -11.71
N ALA A 242 3.57 6.09 -12.42
CA ALA A 242 3.43 5.89 -13.85
C ALA A 242 2.99 7.20 -14.50
N GLN A 243 3.46 7.45 -15.72
CA GLN A 243 2.95 8.56 -16.52
C GLN A 243 1.62 8.14 -17.15
N LEU A 244 0.70 9.10 -17.24
CA LEU A 244 -0.58 8.92 -17.91
C LEU A 244 -0.65 9.90 -19.08
N SER A 245 -1.21 9.42 -20.19
CA SER A 245 -1.49 10.24 -21.36
C SER A 245 -2.85 9.83 -21.93
N GLU A 246 -3.68 10.82 -22.23
CA GLU A 246 -4.98 10.69 -22.89
C GLU A 246 -5.17 11.84 -23.87
N THR A 247 -6.29 11.86 -24.57
CA THR A 247 -6.71 12.98 -25.42
C THR A 247 -8.09 13.47 -25.01
N GLU A 248 -8.30 14.78 -25.13
CA GLU A 248 -9.61 15.40 -24.91
C GLU A 248 -9.91 16.45 -25.99
N LEU A 249 -11.17 16.90 -26.07
CA LEU A 249 -11.55 18.01 -26.94
C LEU A 249 -10.98 19.34 -26.42
N ASP A 250 -10.37 20.11 -27.32
CA ASP A 250 -9.85 21.45 -27.08
C ASP A 250 -10.84 22.54 -27.51
N PHE A 251 -11.52 23.12 -26.54
CA PHE A 251 -12.46 24.22 -26.74
C PHE A 251 -11.78 25.59 -26.95
N THR A 252 -10.44 25.61 -27.03
CA THR A 252 -9.64 26.81 -27.36
C THR A 252 -9.08 26.79 -28.77
N SER A 253 -9.36 25.74 -29.55
CA SER A 253 -8.90 25.64 -30.93
C SER A 253 -9.48 26.78 -31.78
N SER A 254 -8.61 27.53 -32.45
CA SER A 254 -8.98 28.54 -33.44
C SER A 254 -9.02 28.00 -34.86
N ASP A 255 -8.83 26.69 -35.03
CA ASP A 255 -8.82 26.06 -36.33
C ASP A 255 -10.23 26.07 -36.95
N PRO A 256 -10.40 26.53 -38.21
CA PRO A 256 -11.72 26.63 -38.83
C PRO A 256 -12.45 25.29 -38.95
N GLU A 257 -11.74 24.18 -39.15
CA GLU A 257 -12.35 22.84 -39.24
C GLU A 257 -12.93 22.45 -37.88
N CYS A 258 -12.19 22.73 -36.81
CA CYS A 258 -12.66 22.47 -35.47
C CYS A 258 -13.87 23.33 -35.08
N LEU A 259 -13.83 24.63 -35.38
CA LEU A 259 -14.94 25.54 -35.11
C LEU A 259 -16.20 25.15 -35.91
N ALA A 260 -16.04 24.75 -37.17
CA ALA A 260 -17.15 24.25 -37.99
C ALA A 260 -17.75 22.96 -37.41
N TRP A 261 -16.91 22.05 -36.91
CA TRP A 261 -17.38 20.82 -36.26
C TRP A 261 -18.12 21.10 -34.95
N LEU A 262 -17.63 22.04 -34.11
CA LEU A 262 -18.29 22.46 -32.87
C LEU A 262 -19.65 23.12 -33.13
N GLU A 263 -19.78 23.91 -34.19
CA GLU A 263 -21.06 24.51 -34.58
C GLU A 263 -22.02 23.44 -35.13
N ALA A 264 -21.54 22.51 -35.96
CA ALA A 264 -22.36 21.44 -36.52
C ALA A 264 -22.87 20.46 -35.44
N ASN A 265 -22.06 20.21 -34.40
CA ASN A 265 -22.40 19.35 -33.27
C ASN A 265 -22.91 20.12 -32.05
N ARG A 266 -23.37 21.36 -32.25
CA ARG A 266 -23.89 22.20 -31.16
C ARG A 266 -24.92 21.47 -30.31
N VAL A 267 -24.84 21.67 -29.00
CA VAL A 267 -25.82 21.13 -28.05
C VAL A 267 -27.17 21.76 -28.37
N GLN A 268 -28.14 20.95 -28.77
CA GLN A 268 -29.51 21.40 -28.97
C GLN A 268 -30.32 20.98 -27.74
N ASN A 269 -31.24 21.82 -27.26
CA ASN A 269 -32.16 21.45 -26.18
C ASN A 269 -33.26 20.50 -26.70
N ARG A 270 -32.85 19.37 -27.30
CA ARG A 270 -33.70 18.26 -27.69
C ARG A 270 -33.46 17.16 -26.66
N CYS A 271 -34.49 16.78 -25.91
CA CYS A 271 -34.35 15.87 -24.77
C CYS A 271 -34.31 14.41 -25.18
N ASP A 272 -33.51 14.14 -26.20
CA ASP A 272 -33.25 12.79 -26.70
C ASP A 272 -32.18 12.12 -25.83
N TRP A 273 -32.34 10.83 -25.63
CA TRP A 273 -31.32 9.98 -25.00
C TRP A 273 -30.42 9.39 -26.09
N LYS A 274 -29.10 9.54 -25.94
CA LYS A 274 -28.11 8.94 -26.85
C LYS A 274 -27.27 7.91 -26.10
N PRO A 275 -27.10 6.70 -26.67
CA PRO A 275 -26.17 5.71 -26.12
C PRO A 275 -24.72 6.11 -26.44
N PHE A 276 -23.82 5.89 -25.50
CA PHE A 276 -22.38 5.98 -25.70
C PHE A 276 -21.67 4.94 -24.83
N GLY A 277 -20.95 4.02 -25.46
CA GLY A 277 -20.46 2.81 -24.79
C GLY A 277 -21.64 2.00 -24.22
N ASN A 278 -21.60 1.71 -22.92
CA ASN A 278 -22.66 0.99 -22.20
C ASN A 278 -23.61 1.92 -21.41
N THR A 279 -23.49 3.24 -21.59
CA THR A 279 -24.25 4.25 -20.82
C THR A 279 -25.14 5.06 -21.76
N GLN A 280 -26.27 5.58 -21.26
CA GLN A 280 -27.14 6.51 -21.99
C GLN A 280 -27.05 7.89 -21.35
N PHE A 281 -26.96 8.92 -22.19
CA PHE A 281 -26.93 10.31 -21.77
C PHE A 281 -28.07 11.08 -22.42
N THR A 282 -28.76 11.91 -21.65
CA THR A 282 -29.73 12.87 -22.18
C THR A 282 -28.99 14.07 -22.79
N MET A 283 -29.47 14.52 -23.94
CA MET A 283 -28.92 15.67 -24.66
C MET A 283 -29.46 17.01 -24.13
N CYS A 284 -30.47 17.01 -23.25
CA CYS A 284 -30.98 18.22 -22.61
C CYS A 284 -30.06 18.73 -21.49
N LEU A 285 -29.90 20.05 -21.44
CA LEU A 285 -29.10 20.73 -20.44
C LEU A 285 -29.98 21.20 -19.29
N GLY A 286 -29.71 20.71 -18.08
CA GLY A 286 -30.28 21.25 -16.86
C GLY A 286 -31.62 20.67 -16.40
N GLU A 287 -32.25 19.82 -17.22
CA GLU A 287 -33.54 19.20 -16.89
C GLU A 287 -33.33 17.92 -16.07
N ASN A 288 -32.97 16.81 -16.72
CA ASN A 288 -32.77 15.52 -16.03
C ASN A 288 -31.55 15.50 -15.09
N GLN A 289 -30.65 16.47 -15.20
CA GLN A 289 -29.47 16.61 -14.33
C GLN A 289 -29.67 17.65 -13.21
N ILE A 290 -30.90 18.12 -12.97
CA ILE A 290 -31.16 19.21 -12.02
C ILE A 290 -30.55 18.96 -10.64
N LEU A 291 -30.57 17.73 -10.14
CA LEU A 291 -29.97 17.40 -8.84
C LEU A 291 -28.46 17.61 -8.82
N ASP A 292 -27.75 17.10 -9.82
CA ASP A 292 -26.30 17.26 -9.98
C ASP A 292 -25.92 18.74 -10.18
N VAL A 293 -26.72 19.47 -10.96
CA VAL A 293 -26.53 20.90 -11.23
C VAL A 293 -26.67 21.72 -9.95
N LEU A 294 -27.74 21.48 -9.18
CA LEU A 294 -27.99 22.16 -7.91
C LEU A 294 -26.93 21.81 -6.87
N ASP A 295 -26.47 20.57 -6.84
CA ASP A 295 -25.41 20.13 -5.92
C ASP A 295 -24.06 20.77 -6.27
N SER A 296 -23.74 20.90 -7.57
CA SER A 296 -22.56 21.65 -8.02
C SER A 296 -22.63 23.14 -7.63
N GLY A 297 -23.78 23.78 -7.83
CA GLY A 297 -24.03 25.15 -7.39
C GLY A 297 -23.88 25.32 -5.87
N ARG A 298 -24.44 24.38 -5.08
CA ARG A 298 -24.31 24.36 -3.62
C ARG A 298 -22.87 24.16 -3.17
N ALA A 299 -22.13 23.24 -3.79
CA ALA A 299 -20.72 23.03 -3.48
C ALA A 299 -19.90 24.30 -3.74
N ASN A 300 -20.18 25.03 -4.83
CA ASN A 300 -19.50 26.29 -5.11
C ASN A 300 -19.89 27.41 -4.13
N MET A 301 -21.15 27.48 -3.68
CA MET A 301 -21.53 28.41 -2.58
C MET A 301 -20.74 28.12 -1.30
N LEU A 302 -20.62 26.85 -0.91
CA LEU A 302 -19.89 26.46 0.29
C LEU A 302 -18.40 26.78 0.17
N SER A 303 -17.77 26.46 -0.96
CA SER A 303 -16.33 26.69 -1.16
C SER A 303 -15.98 28.16 -1.35
N SER A 304 -16.71 28.86 -2.23
CA SER A 304 -16.29 30.17 -2.77
C SER A 304 -16.89 31.35 -2.02
N ALA A 305 -18.12 31.22 -1.51
CA ALA A 305 -18.78 32.31 -0.76
C ALA A 305 -18.60 32.18 0.76
N ILE A 306 -18.61 30.95 1.30
CA ILE A 306 -18.50 30.71 2.75
C ILE A 306 -17.06 30.35 3.16
N GLY A 307 -16.27 29.75 2.28
CA GLY A 307 -14.90 29.31 2.57
C GLY A 307 -14.81 27.91 3.19
N ILE A 308 -15.87 27.10 3.09
CA ILE A 308 -15.86 25.69 3.50
C ILE A 308 -15.32 24.84 2.35
N THR A 309 -14.04 24.47 2.42
CA THR A 309 -13.35 23.73 1.36
C THR A 309 -13.65 22.22 1.33
N ASN A 310 -14.27 21.68 2.38
CA ASN A 310 -14.57 20.25 2.51
C ASN A 310 -15.93 19.83 1.95
N GLY A 311 -16.61 20.70 1.20
CA GLY A 311 -17.89 20.37 0.58
C GLY A 311 -17.69 19.34 -0.54
N ILE A 312 -18.34 18.18 -0.44
CA ILE A 312 -18.35 17.15 -1.49
C ILE A 312 -19.64 17.30 -2.30
N SER A 313 -19.52 17.41 -3.63
CA SER A 313 -20.64 17.24 -4.56
C SER A 313 -20.68 15.81 -5.10
N PHE A 314 -21.88 15.29 -5.32
CA PHE A 314 -22.19 13.95 -5.83
C PHE A 314 -22.96 14.09 -7.15
N LEU A 315 -22.32 13.72 -8.25
CA LEU A 315 -22.81 13.91 -9.62
C LEU A 315 -23.10 12.54 -10.24
N HIS A 316 -24.36 12.11 -10.20
CA HIS A 316 -24.76 10.77 -10.63
C HIS A 316 -25.00 10.66 -12.14
N GLN A 317 -25.40 11.74 -12.80
CA GLN A 317 -25.82 11.77 -14.20
C GLN A 317 -24.66 11.88 -15.20
N LEU A 318 -23.43 12.04 -14.71
CA LEU A 318 -22.22 11.98 -15.53
C LEU A 318 -21.78 10.54 -15.87
N GLY A 319 -22.49 9.51 -15.38
CA GLY A 319 -22.37 8.13 -15.90
C GLY A 319 -21.24 7.29 -15.31
N ALA A 320 -20.56 7.73 -14.25
CA ALA A 320 -19.59 6.92 -13.52
C ALA A 320 -20.27 5.91 -12.58
N ASP A 321 -19.67 4.73 -12.41
CA ASP A 321 -20.15 3.70 -11.49
C ASP A 321 -20.17 4.25 -10.04
N GLY A 322 -21.37 4.47 -9.50
CA GLY A 322 -21.56 5.05 -8.17
C GLY A 322 -21.61 6.59 -8.11
N GLY A 323 -21.55 7.27 -9.27
CA GLY A 323 -21.52 8.73 -9.39
C GLY A 323 -20.13 9.33 -9.17
N LEU A 324 -19.88 10.49 -9.78
CA LEU A 324 -18.64 11.24 -9.58
C LEU A 324 -18.74 12.08 -8.31
N ARG A 325 -17.67 12.11 -7.53
CA ARG A 325 -17.61 12.94 -6.32
C ARG A 325 -16.54 14.00 -6.49
N PHE A 326 -16.85 15.26 -6.25
CA PHE A 326 -15.88 16.35 -6.29
C PHE A 326 -15.78 17.03 -4.94
N LEU A 327 -14.55 17.21 -4.46
CA LEU A 327 -14.26 18.07 -3.31
C LEU A 327 -14.13 19.52 -3.81
N GLY A 328 -15.13 20.34 -3.49
CA GLY A 328 -15.24 21.71 -3.95
C GLY A 328 -15.91 21.85 -5.32
N SER A 329 -15.49 22.86 -6.07
CA SER A 329 -16.04 23.18 -7.40
C SER A 329 -15.46 22.27 -8.48
N ILE A 330 -16.32 21.83 -9.41
CA ILE A 330 -15.92 21.02 -10.57
C ILE A 330 -15.08 21.81 -11.58
N LYS A 331 -15.16 23.15 -11.58
CA LYS A 331 -14.40 24.02 -12.50
C LYS A 331 -14.58 23.69 -13.99
N GLY A 332 -15.71 23.12 -14.38
CA GLY A 332 -16.00 22.78 -15.78
C GLY A 332 -15.12 21.68 -16.37
N VAL A 333 -14.40 20.93 -15.53
CA VAL A 333 -13.56 19.80 -15.98
C VAL A 333 -14.42 18.58 -16.28
N LEU A 334 -14.03 17.83 -17.30
CA LEU A 334 -14.59 16.52 -17.62
C LEU A 334 -13.60 15.46 -17.12
N PRO A 335 -13.84 14.81 -15.97
CA PRO A 335 -12.84 13.91 -15.39
C PRO A 335 -12.67 12.64 -16.23
N LEU A 336 -11.45 12.43 -16.71
CA LEU A 336 -11.01 11.23 -17.41
C LEU A 336 -10.30 10.23 -16.47
N GLY A 337 -9.86 9.10 -17.03
CA GLY A 337 -9.20 8.01 -16.31
C GLY A 337 -10.14 6.94 -15.73
N PRO A 338 -9.61 6.00 -14.93
CA PRO A 338 -10.30 4.75 -14.55
C PRO A 338 -11.52 4.95 -13.64
N ASN A 339 -11.62 6.09 -12.95
CA ASN A 339 -12.74 6.44 -12.07
C ASN A 339 -13.51 7.66 -12.58
N GLY A 340 -13.14 8.16 -13.76
CA GLY A 340 -13.85 9.23 -14.44
C GLY A 340 -15.10 8.71 -15.12
N ILE A 341 -15.49 9.37 -16.20
CA ILE A 341 -16.64 8.97 -17.00
C ILE A 341 -16.22 7.75 -17.85
N PRO A 342 -16.82 6.55 -17.67
CA PRO A 342 -16.37 5.30 -18.29
C PRO A 342 -16.30 5.36 -19.82
N ALA A 343 -17.22 6.13 -20.40
CA ALA A 343 -17.26 6.49 -21.81
C ALA A 343 -15.90 6.96 -22.36
N PHE A 344 -15.15 7.75 -21.61
CA PHE A 344 -13.95 8.43 -22.10
C PHE A 344 -12.66 7.91 -21.49
N ASN A 345 -12.66 6.68 -20.98
CA ASN A 345 -11.44 6.05 -20.51
C ASN A 345 -10.62 5.57 -21.72
N SER A 346 -9.86 6.49 -22.32
CA SER A 346 -9.04 6.28 -23.51
C SER A 346 -7.57 6.06 -23.17
N LEU A 347 -7.27 5.73 -21.91
CA LEU A 347 -5.98 5.24 -21.44
C LEU A 347 -5.50 4.04 -22.29
N GLN A 348 -4.84 4.32 -23.42
CA GLN A 348 -4.45 3.31 -24.42
C GLN A 348 -3.01 2.81 -24.26
N ASP A 349 -2.19 3.47 -23.46
CA ASP A 349 -0.77 3.09 -23.35
C ASP A 349 -0.59 1.76 -22.59
N SER A 350 0.22 0.87 -23.17
CA SER A 350 0.76 -0.33 -22.54
C SER A 350 1.51 -0.07 -21.22
N SER A 351 2.02 1.15 -21.03
CA SER A 351 2.68 1.58 -19.79
C SER A 351 1.68 1.91 -18.67
N ASN A 352 0.38 1.99 -18.99
CA ASN A 352 -0.65 2.38 -18.06
C ASN A 352 -0.95 1.26 -17.04
N PRO A 353 -0.82 1.52 -15.73
CA PRO A 353 -1.01 0.47 -14.74
C PRO A 353 -2.49 0.07 -14.55
N PHE A 354 -3.44 0.85 -15.10
CA PHE A 354 -4.88 0.59 -15.01
C PHE A 354 -5.43 -0.28 -16.14
N THR A 355 -4.72 -0.38 -17.27
CA THR A 355 -5.11 -1.26 -18.39
C THR A 355 -4.74 -2.71 -18.11
N ASN A 356 -3.63 -2.94 -17.41
CA ASN A 356 -3.22 -4.26 -16.95
C ASN A 356 -4.07 -4.67 -15.73
N HIS A 357 -5.01 -5.59 -15.97
CA HIS A 357 -5.90 -6.13 -14.95
C HIS A 357 -5.16 -6.84 -13.79
N GLU A 358 -4.00 -7.47 -14.03
CA GLU A 358 -3.17 -8.03 -12.96
C GLU A 358 -2.63 -6.92 -12.06
N THR A 359 -2.01 -5.88 -12.65
CA THR A 359 -1.48 -4.74 -11.89
C THR A 359 -2.58 -4.06 -11.07
N ARG A 360 -3.77 -3.85 -11.68
CA ARG A 360 -4.92 -3.22 -11.02
C ARG A 360 -5.41 -4.02 -9.82
N ARG A 361 -5.42 -5.36 -9.88
CA ARG A 361 -5.79 -6.21 -8.73
C ARG A 361 -4.79 -6.14 -7.57
N ARG A 362 -3.53 -5.81 -7.85
CA ARG A 362 -2.47 -5.66 -6.83
C ARG A 362 -2.46 -4.29 -6.15
N MET A 363 -3.17 -3.32 -6.72
CA MET A 363 -3.23 -1.96 -6.16
C MET A 363 -4.04 -1.97 -4.86
N VAL A 364 -3.40 -1.56 -3.77
CA VAL A 364 -4.08 -1.34 -2.48
C VAL A 364 -4.74 0.03 -2.47
N SER A 365 -4.05 1.03 -3.03
CA SER A 365 -4.54 2.38 -3.20
C SER A 365 -3.80 3.03 -4.37
N TYR A 366 -4.44 4.01 -5.00
CA TYR A 366 -3.82 4.86 -6.01
C TYR A 366 -4.42 6.26 -6.00
N ASN A 367 -3.60 7.23 -6.37
CA ASN A 367 -4.02 8.56 -6.69
C ASN A 367 -3.50 8.86 -8.09
N TYR A 368 -4.30 9.52 -8.92
CA TYR A 368 -3.81 9.98 -10.21
C TYR A 368 -4.18 11.43 -10.43
N THR A 369 -3.31 12.13 -11.15
CA THR A 369 -3.49 13.52 -11.54
C THR A 369 -3.45 13.59 -13.05
N LEU A 370 -4.45 14.23 -13.66
CA LEU A 370 -4.48 14.54 -15.08
C LEU A 370 -4.72 16.05 -15.25
N ASN A 371 -4.04 16.67 -16.22
CA ASN A 371 -4.21 18.09 -16.52
C ASN A 371 -5.34 18.28 -17.53
N HIS A 372 -6.56 18.48 -17.03
CA HIS A 372 -7.75 18.66 -17.85
C HIS A 372 -7.99 20.13 -18.17
N GLN A 373 -8.63 20.38 -19.31
CA GLN A 373 -9.19 21.67 -19.60
C GLN A 373 -10.37 21.84 -18.65
N GLY A 374 -10.58 23.03 -18.14
CA GLY A 374 -11.78 23.42 -17.43
C GLY A 374 -12.14 24.83 -17.83
N PHE A 375 -13.06 25.44 -17.08
CA PHE A 375 -13.51 26.78 -17.35
C PHE A 375 -13.59 27.62 -16.08
N GLU A 376 -13.13 28.85 -16.24
CA GLU A 376 -13.27 29.91 -15.26
C GLU A 376 -14.34 30.89 -15.76
N VAL A 377 -15.28 31.21 -14.88
CA VAL A 377 -16.33 32.20 -15.13
C VAL A 377 -16.48 33.03 -13.87
N ASN A 378 -16.51 34.35 -14.04
CA ASN A 378 -16.69 35.29 -12.95
C ASN A 378 -18.12 35.79 -12.97
N VAL A 379 -18.81 35.62 -11.84
CA VAL A 379 -20.19 36.07 -11.65
C VAL A 379 -20.23 37.09 -10.52
N SER A 380 -20.91 38.20 -10.75
CA SER A 380 -21.20 39.19 -9.71
C SER A 380 -22.66 39.61 -9.82
N CYS A 381 -23.37 39.61 -8.70
CA CYS A 381 -24.80 39.92 -8.66
C CYS A 381 -25.09 41.19 -7.87
N ASN A 382 -26.04 41.98 -8.34
CA ASN A 382 -26.50 43.21 -7.71
C ASN A 382 -28.04 43.26 -7.70
N ASN A 383 -28.61 43.95 -6.72
CA ASN A 383 -30.04 44.25 -6.71
C ASN A 383 -30.36 45.42 -7.65
N HIS A 384 -31.46 45.32 -8.38
CA HIS A 384 -32.00 46.40 -9.21
C HIS A 384 -33.46 46.67 -8.86
N THR A 385 -33.90 47.92 -9.06
CA THR A 385 -35.30 48.31 -8.86
C THR A 385 -36.19 47.85 -10.02
N THR A 386 -35.61 47.62 -11.19
CA THR A 386 -36.30 47.17 -12.40
C THR A 386 -35.73 45.85 -12.91
N SER A 387 -36.53 45.12 -13.67
CA SER A 387 -36.15 43.87 -14.33
C SER A 387 -36.72 43.86 -15.75
N PRO A 388 -36.00 43.34 -16.74
CA PRO A 388 -36.53 43.17 -18.10
C PRO A 388 -37.57 42.05 -18.20
N ILE A 389 -37.76 41.28 -17.13
CA ILE A 389 -38.68 40.15 -17.09
C ILE A 389 -40.11 40.63 -16.92
N GLU A 390 -40.96 40.28 -17.87
CA GLU A 390 -42.40 40.46 -17.82
C GLU A 390 -43.09 39.11 -17.70
N HIS A 391 -44.26 39.09 -17.05
CA HIS A 391 -45.08 37.89 -16.95
C HIS A 391 -46.49 38.18 -17.41
N HIS A 392 -47.11 37.17 -18.02
CA HIS A 392 -48.44 37.22 -18.58
C HIS A 392 -49.23 36.00 -18.15
N LEU A 393 -50.54 36.17 -18.03
CA LEU A 393 -51.46 35.05 -17.90
C LEU A 393 -51.56 34.33 -19.25
N ILE A 394 -51.79 33.02 -19.22
CA ILE A 394 -51.95 32.23 -20.45
C ILE A 394 -53.44 32.23 -20.82
N ASP A 395 -53.77 32.78 -21.98
CA ASP A 395 -55.15 32.83 -22.46
C ASP A 395 -55.75 31.41 -22.60
N GLY A 396 -56.97 31.21 -22.09
CA GLY A 396 -57.71 29.96 -22.24
C GLY A 396 -57.34 28.84 -21.24
N ILE A 397 -56.43 29.06 -20.31
CA ILE A 397 -56.15 28.17 -19.17
C ILE A 397 -56.64 28.89 -17.89
N ASP A 398 -57.19 28.18 -16.90
CA ASP A 398 -57.56 28.77 -15.61
C ASP A 398 -56.33 29.48 -15.00
N THR A 399 -56.34 30.81 -15.08
CA THR A 399 -55.15 31.67 -15.12
C THR A 399 -54.45 31.82 -13.76
N ASN A 400 -55.01 31.23 -12.71
CA ASN A 400 -54.46 31.34 -11.36
C ASN A 400 -53.36 30.31 -11.06
N LEU A 401 -53.20 29.26 -11.86
CA LEU A 401 -52.26 28.17 -11.56
C LEU A 401 -50.92 28.27 -12.30
N VAL A 402 -50.93 28.82 -13.53
CA VAL A 402 -49.76 28.93 -14.38
C VAL A 402 -49.64 30.33 -14.96
N ILE A 403 -48.40 30.80 -15.08
CA ILE A 403 -48.04 32.02 -15.80
C ILE A 403 -46.99 31.70 -16.84
N LYS A 404 -46.90 32.55 -17.85
CA LYS A 404 -45.74 32.58 -18.73
C LYS A 404 -44.93 33.84 -18.49
N HIS A 405 -43.62 33.75 -18.69
CA HIS A 405 -42.75 34.92 -18.59
C HIS A 405 -41.71 34.92 -19.71
N ASN A 406 -41.33 36.11 -20.12
CA ASN A 406 -40.27 36.38 -21.08
C ASN A 406 -39.51 37.64 -20.62
N GLY A 407 -38.49 38.02 -21.38
CA GLY A 407 -37.79 39.28 -21.12
C GLY A 407 -37.39 39.99 -22.40
N THR A 408 -37.34 41.32 -22.31
CA THR A 408 -36.90 42.16 -23.43
C THR A 408 -35.51 42.71 -23.15
N CYS A 409 -34.53 42.33 -23.96
CA CYS A 409 -33.18 42.88 -23.89
C CYS A 409 -33.16 44.27 -24.53
N ASP A 410 -32.70 45.29 -23.79
CA ASP A 410 -32.65 46.67 -24.28
C ASP A 410 -31.59 46.85 -25.37
N GLY A 411 -32.04 46.84 -26.62
CA GLY A 411 -31.18 47.09 -27.78
C GLY A 411 -30.52 48.48 -27.77
N ALA A 412 -31.14 49.49 -27.14
CA ALA A 412 -30.54 50.81 -27.00
C ALA A 412 -29.34 50.80 -26.04
N ALA A 413 -29.33 49.89 -25.06
CA ALA A 413 -28.17 49.62 -24.20
C ALA A 413 -27.15 48.65 -24.82
N GLY A 414 -27.35 48.24 -26.09
CA GLY A 414 -26.50 47.28 -26.78
C GLY A 414 -26.66 45.85 -26.28
N LEU A 415 -27.83 45.51 -25.72
CA LEU A 415 -28.15 44.17 -25.25
C LEU A 415 -28.96 43.41 -26.32
N GLN A 416 -28.63 42.14 -26.51
CA GLN A 416 -29.32 41.20 -27.41
C GLN A 416 -29.80 39.97 -26.64
N ASN A 417 -30.84 39.31 -27.14
CA ASN A 417 -31.30 38.04 -26.56
C ASN A 417 -30.23 36.95 -26.78
N VAL A 418 -29.97 36.16 -25.75
CA VAL A 418 -29.00 35.04 -25.76
C VAL A 418 -29.68 33.67 -25.71
N LEU A 419 -30.95 33.61 -25.32
CA LEU A 419 -31.71 32.37 -25.18
C LEU A 419 -32.25 31.91 -26.54
N GLU A 420 -31.40 31.28 -27.34
CA GLU A 420 -31.76 30.79 -28.68
C GLU A 420 -32.89 29.76 -28.59
N ASN A 421 -33.94 29.94 -29.38
CA ASN A 421 -35.13 29.07 -29.43
C ASN A 421 -35.94 28.99 -28.12
N VAL A 422 -35.78 29.94 -27.20
CA VAL A 422 -36.60 30.04 -25.97
C VAL A 422 -37.41 31.34 -26.00
N PRO A 423 -38.65 31.32 -26.52
CA PRO A 423 -39.47 32.53 -26.61
C PRO A 423 -40.06 32.95 -25.25
N GLU A 424 -40.46 31.97 -24.42
CA GLU A 424 -41.07 32.17 -23.11
C GLU A 424 -40.91 30.92 -22.25
N TYR A 425 -40.95 31.10 -20.92
CA TYR A 425 -40.99 30.02 -19.92
C TYR A 425 -42.37 29.96 -19.27
N VAL A 426 -42.99 28.78 -19.24
CA VAL A 426 -44.30 28.55 -18.60
C VAL A 426 -44.11 27.97 -17.20
N THR A 427 -44.39 28.71 -16.14
CA THR A 427 -44.12 28.30 -14.75
C THR A 427 -45.34 28.38 -13.85
N LEU A 428 -45.27 27.80 -12.65
CA LEU A 428 -46.35 27.83 -11.68
C LEU A 428 -46.55 29.24 -11.10
N ASN A 429 -47.80 29.65 -10.95
CA ASN A 429 -48.23 30.92 -10.38
C ASN A 429 -48.41 30.78 -8.85
N THR A 430 -47.30 30.71 -8.12
CA THR A 430 -47.31 30.50 -6.66
C THR A 430 -46.87 31.74 -5.90
N ASN A 431 -46.97 31.67 -4.57
CA ASN A 431 -46.43 32.71 -3.69
C ASN A 431 -44.89 32.82 -3.72
N ASN A 432 -44.21 31.80 -4.22
CA ASN A 432 -42.76 31.64 -4.20
C ASN A 432 -42.27 31.30 -5.62
N THR A 433 -42.67 32.10 -6.60
CA THR A 433 -42.27 31.91 -8.00
C THR A 433 -41.00 32.72 -8.29
N LEU A 434 -40.00 32.06 -8.86
CA LEU A 434 -38.78 32.67 -9.37
C LEU A 434 -38.80 32.66 -10.90
N MET A 435 -38.58 33.82 -11.52
CA MET A 435 -38.51 33.98 -12.96
C MET A 435 -37.07 34.26 -13.41
N TYR A 436 -36.73 33.84 -14.62
CA TYR A 436 -35.38 33.92 -15.19
C TYR A 436 -35.39 34.54 -16.59
N TRP A 437 -34.34 35.31 -16.90
CA TRP A 437 -34.02 35.69 -18.28
C TRP A 437 -32.53 35.98 -18.43
N ALA A 438 -32.03 36.01 -19.67
CA ALA A 438 -30.64 36.38 -19.94
C ALA A 438 -30.49 37.23 -21.20
N CYS A 439 -29.52 38.14 -21.17
CA CYS A 439 -29.12 38.99 -22.29
C CYS A 439 -27.61 38.97 -22.47
N LYS A 440 -27.15 39.21 -23.70
CA LYS A 440 -25.75 39.38 -24.06
C LYS A 440 -25.51 40.84 -24.43
N GLN A 441 -24.43 41.44 -23.94
CA GLN A 441 -23.99 42.74 -24.37
C GLN A 441 -23.04 42.60 -25.56
N ILE A 442 -23.33 43.34 -26.63
CA ILE A 442 -22.47 43.42 -27.80
C ILE A 442 -21.11 44.02 -27.34
N PRO A 443 -19.97 43.42 -27.71
CA PRO A 443 -18.67 43.93 -27.30
C PRO A 443 -18.51 45.41 -27.67
N GLN A 444 -18.21 46.26 -26.68
CA GLN A 444 -17.96 47.69 -26.90
C GLN A 444 -16.61 47.90 -27.62
N PRO A 445 -16.42 49.01 -28.36
CA PRO A 445 -15.13 49.33 -28.98
C PRO A 445 -14.00 49.30 -27.93
N GLY A 446 -13.02 48.41 -28.12
CA GLY A 446 -11.90 48.20 -27.20
C GLY A 446 -12.06 47.03 -26.22
N SER A 447 -13.25 46.42 -26.11
CA SER A 447 -13.44 45.10 -25.50
C SER A 447 -13.67 44.07 -26.59
N LEU A 448 -12.82 43.06 -26.66
CA LEU A 448 -13.09 41.91 -27.53
C LEU A 448 -14.23 41.06 -26.96
N ASP A 449 -14.37 41.03 -25.64
CA ASP A 449 -15.19 40.07 -24.90
C ASP A 449 -16.63 40.52 -24.66
N PRO A 450 -17.63 39.65 -24.96
CA PRO A 450 -19.01 39.92 -24.61
C PRO A 450 -19.19 39.80 -23.09
N THR A 451 -20.10 40.59 -22.53
CA THR A 451 -20.56 40.43 -21.14
C THR A 451 -21.98 39.88 -21.16
N TYR A 452 -22.28 38.93 -20.29
CA TYR A 452 -23.61 38.35 -20.18
C TYR A 452 -24.30 38.86 -18.92
N PHE A 453 -25.62 39.03 -19.00
CA PHE A 453 -26.46 39.47 -17.89
C PHE A 453 -27.56 38.45 -17.68
N VAL A 454 -27.64 37.90 -16.47
CA VAL A 454 -28.72 37.04 -16.01
C VAL A 454 -29.60 37.83 -15.07
N TYR A 455 -30.90 37.71 -15.25
CA TYR A 455 -31.91 38.38 -14.46
C TYR A 455 -32.72 37.34 -13.70
N PHE A 456 -32.89 37.57 -12.41
CA PHE A 456 -33.82 36.86 -11.56
C PHE A 456 -34.87 37.82 -11.04
N ARG A 457 -36.14 37.40 -11.05
CA ARG A 457 -37.24 38.18 -10.48
C ARG A 457 -38.10 37.30 -9.59
N GLY A 458 -38.13 37.63 -8.30
CA GLY A 458 -39.03 37.02 -7.33
C GLY A 458 -40.43 37.62 -7.40
N ARG A 459 -41.46 36.78 -7.21
CA ARG A 459 -42.87 37.21 -7.18
C ARG A 459 -43.51 36.93 -5.82
N VAL A 460 -44.48 37.78 -5.45
CA VAL A 460 -45.23 37.70 -4.19
C VAL A 460 -44.31 37.68 -2.96
N LYS A 461 -44.04 36.53 -2.34
CA LYS A 461 -43.16 36.48 -1.16
C LYS A 461 -41.69 36.58 -1.55
N TYR A 462 -41.32 36.04 -2.71
CA TYR A 462 -39.97 36.19 -3.23
C TYR A 462 -39.66 37.62 -3.68
N GLU A 463 -40.67 38.49 -3.85
CA GLU A 463 -40.42 39.90 -4.13
C GLU A 463 -39.71 40.60 -2.96
N ALA A 464 -40.08 40.27 -1.72
CA ALA A 464 -39.47 40.84 -0.52
C ALA A 464 -38.09 40.24 -0.19
N SER A 465 -37.88 38.94 -0.46
CA SER A 465 -36.63 38.26 -0.12
C SER A 465 -35.60 38.24 -1.25
N ILE A 466 -36.04 38.16 -2.51
CA ILE A 466 -35.18 38.14 -3.71
C ILE A 466 -35.27 39.48 -4.45
N GLY A 467 -36.49 39.96 -4.73
CA GLY A 467 -36.73 41.15 -5.57
C GLY A 467 -36.21 40.95 -7.00
N ASN A 468 -35.53 41.95 -7.55
CA ASN A 468 -34.84 41.82 -8.84
C ASN A 468 -33.32 41.74 -8.63
N ILE A 469 -32.73 40.63 -9.04
CA ILE A 469 -31.28 40.42 -9.02
C ILE A 469 -30.79 40.40 -10.46
N THR A 470 -29.75 41.18 -10.75
CA THR A 470 -29.01 41.14 -12.01
C THR A 470 -27.61 40.61 -11.74
N CYS A 471 -27.26 39.50 -12.37
CA CYS A 471 -25.94 38.90 -12.31
C CYS A 471 -25.17 39.17 -13.61
N ARG A 472 -24.04 39.86 -13.49
CA ARG A 472 -23.06 40.05 -14.56
C ARG A 472 -22.11 38.87 -14.62
N ILE A 473 -22.01 38.26 -15.79
CA ILE A 473 -21.25 37.03 -16.05
C ILE A 473 -20.18 37.34 -17.11
N SER A 474 -18.92 37.02 -16.80
CA SER A 474 -17.83 37.09 -17.78
C SER A 474 -17.98 36.01 -18.86
N PRO A 475 -17.33 36.13 -20.02
CA PRO A 475 -17.17 34.96 -20.89
C PRO A 475 -16.53 33.82 -20.10
N MET A 476 -16.91 32.57 -20.42
CA MET A 476 -16.14 31.41 -19.98
C MET A 476 -14.78 31.46 -20.65
N ARG A 477 -13.75 31.24 -19.84
CA ARG A 477 -12.37 31.19 -20.29
C ARG A 477 -11.82 29.83 -19.97
N ALA A 478 -11.22 29.18 -20.96
CA ALA A 478 -10.60 27.89 -20.74
C ALA A 478 -9.34 28.07 -19.89
N LYS A 479 -9.13 27.12 -19.00
CA LYS A 479 -7.96 27.06 -18.12
C LYS A 479 -7.60 25.62 -17.83
N ASP A 480 -6.34 25.32 -17.67
CA ASP A 480 -5.91 23.99 -17.27
C ASP A 480 -6.03 23.81 -15.75
N TYR A 481 -6.55 22.64 -15.37
CA TYR A 481 -6.72 22.22 -13.99
C TYR A 481 -6.04 20.87 -13.80
N ALA A 482 -5.19 20.77 -12.78
CA ALA A 482 -4.71 19.50 -12.27
C ALA A 482 -5.86 18.83 -11.51
N VAL A 483 -6.47 17.82 -12.13
CA VAL A 483 -7.57 17.05 -11.56
C VAL A 483 -7.01 15.80 -10.90
N VAL A 484 -7.05 15.78 -9.57
CA VAL A 484 -6.52 14.69 -8.74
C VAL A 484 -7.66 13.77 -8.30
N TYR A 485 -7.61 12.50 -8.65
CA TYR A 485 -8.46 11.47 -8.06
C TYR A 485 -7.77 10.81 -6.87
N GLN A 486 -8.50 10.65 -5.77
CA GLN A 486 -8.04 9.94 -4.57
C GLN A 486 -8.86 8.68 -4.35
N SER A 487 -8.27 7.50 -4.56
CA SER A 487 -9.02 6.22 -4.50
C SER A 487 -9.57 5.87 -3.11
N LEU A 488 -8.87 6.23 -2.03
CA LEU A 488 -9.29 5.90 -0.66
C LEU A 488 -10.59 6.61 -0.26
N PRO A 489 -10.71 7.94 -0.39
CA PRO A 489 -11.98 8.62 -0.14
C PRO A 489 -12.94 8.61 -1.34
N GLY A 490 -12.46 8.29 -2.54
CA GLY A 490 -13.26 8.14 -3.75
C GLY A 490 -13.80 9.45 -4.32
N TYR A 491 -12.98 10.51 -4.37
CA TYR A 491 -13.36 11.81 -4.95
C TYR A 491 -12.25 12.41 -5.82
N PHE A 492 -12.68 13.36 -6.66
CA PHE A 492 -11.84 14.25 -7.47
C PHE A 492 -11.62 15.59 -6.76
N VAL A 493 -10.47 16.19 -7.01
CA VAL A 493 -10.12 17.55 -6.58
C VAL A 493 -9.58 18.31 -7.80
N SER A 494 -10.16 19.46 -8.12
CA SER A 494 -9.71 20.31 -9.22
C SER A 494 -8.87 21.45 -8.68
N GLN A 495 -7.59 21.51 -9.07
CA GLN A 495 -6.66 22.57 -8.66
C GLN A 495 -6.19 23.34 -9.89
N GLY A 496 -6.34 24.66 -9.89
CA GLY A 496 -5.85 25.48 -11.00
C GLY A 496 -4.33 25.38 -11.09
N THR A 497 -3.79 25.11 -12.27
CA THR A 497 -2.34 25.17 -12.47
C THR A 497 -1.89 26.62 -12.43
N THR A 498 -0.91 26.96 -11.58
CA THR A 498 -0.32 28.31 -11.52
C THR A 498 0.90 28.43 -12.44
N SER A 499 0.81 27.86 -13.64
CA SER A 499 1.96 27.82 -14.54
C SER A 499 2.24 29.25 -15.02
N ALA A 500 3.51 29.68 -14.97
CA ALA A 500 3.92 31.05 -15.32
C ALA A 500 3.61 31.43 -16.79
N SER A 501 3.23 30.47 -17.63
CA SER A 501 2.74 30.68 -19.00
C SER A 501 1.23 30.97 -19.11
N ASP A 502 0.47 30.90 -18.01
CA ASP A 502 -1.00 31.07 -17.99
C ASP A 502 -1.46 32.55 -18.06
N SER A 503 -0.62 33.44 -18.58
CA SER A 503 -0.91 34.88 -18.66
C SER A 503 -1.99 35.25 -19.69
N SER A 504 -2.52 34.30 -20.45
CA SER A 504 -3.71 34.53 -21.28
C SER A 504 -4.69 33.37 -21.18
N SER A 505 -5.66 33.49 -20.27
CA SER A 505 -6.85 32.64 -20.31
C SER A 505 -7.43 32.71 -21.73
N ARG A 506 -7.50 31.59 -22.44
CA ARG A 506 -7.93 31.59 -23.83
C ARG A 506 -9.44 31.65 -23.90
N ARG A 507 -9.95 32.43 -24.85
CA ARG A 507 -11.37 32.49 -25.13
C ARG A 507 -11.84 31.11 -25.59
N THR A 508 -12.97 30.67 -25.05
CA THR A 508 -13.66 29.46 -25.52
C THR A 508 -14.52 29.80 -26.73
N PHE A 509 -14.96 28.77 -27.47
CA PHE A 509 -16.05 28.90 -28.43
C PHE A 509 -17.22 29.74 -27.89
N ASP A 510 -17.58 30.85 -28.56
CA ASP A 510 -18.47 31.90 -28.01
C ASP A 510 -19.86 31.37 -27.62
N ARG A 511 -20.40 30.41 -28.38
CA ARG A 511 -21.72 29.81 -28.12
C ARG A 511 -21.75 28.95 -26.85
N PHE A 512 -20.59 28.53 -26.35
CA PHE A 512 -20.52 27.62 -25.22
C PHE A 512 -21.14 28.21 -23.94
N VAL A 513 -20.92 29.51 -23.67
CA VAL A 513 -21.55 30.23 -22.56
C VAL A 513 -23.06 30.34 -22.77
N GLU A 514 -23.48 30.64 -24.00
CA GLU A 514 -24.88 30.86 -24.35
C GLU A 514 -25.72 29.61 -24.06
N TRP A 515 -25.20 28.42 -24.37
CA TRP A 515 -25.84 27.14 -24.02
C TRP A 515 -25.89 26.90 -22.50
N GLY A 516 -24.83 27.26 -21.79
CA GLY A 516 -24.82 27.23 -20.33
C GLY A 516 -25.92 28.11 -19.72
N LEU A 517 -26.21 29.26 -20.33
CA LEU A 517 -27.30 30.16 -19.91
C LEU A 517 -28.68 29.57 -20.21
N VAL A 518 -28.89 28.95 -21.37
CA VAL A 518 -30.12 28.19 -21.67
C VAL A 518 -30.34 27.09 -20.62
N GLY A 519 -29.29 26.31 -20.33
CA GLY A 519 -29.33 25.27 -19.31
C GLY A 519 -29.61 25.80 -17.90
N LEU A 520 -29.05 26.96 -17.53
CA LEU A 520 -29.37 27.64 -16.26
C LEU A 520 -30.85 28.06 -16.19
N GLY A 521 -31.39 28.59 -17.28
CA GLY A 521 -32.81 28.94 -17.36
C GLY A 521 -33.72 27.72 -17.18
N ASN A 522 -33.38 26.61 -17.84
CA ASN A 522 -34.10 25.35 -17.67
C ASN A 522 -34.03 24.82 -16.23
N VAL A 523 -32.88 24.92 -15.56
CA VAL A 523 -32.73 24.54 -14.14
C VAL A 523 -33.65 25.37 -13.25
N VAL A 524 -33.68 26.69 -13.44
CA VAL A 524 -34.52 27.59 -12.63
C VAL A 524 -35.99 27.31 -12.89
N TRP A 525 -36.35 27.05 -14.14
CA TRP A 525 -37.70 26.72 -14.56
C TRP A 525 -38.18 25.39 -13.96
N GLU A 526 -37.42 24.30 -14.14
CA GLU A 526 -37.72 22.96 -13.61
C GLU A 526 -37.63 22.88 -12.08
N ALA A 527 -36.84 23.75 -11.45
CA ALA A 527 -36.77 23.85 -9.98
C ALA A 527 -38.07 24.38 -9.34
N GLN A 528 -39.00 24.92 -10.14
CA GLN A 528 -40.25 25.45 -9.61
C GLN A 528 -41.22 24.33 -9.22
N ASN A 529 -41.70 24.38 -7.98
CA ASN A 529 -42.81 23.54 -7.50
C ASN A 529 -43.88 24.40 -6.79
N TRP A 530 -44.91 23.75 -6.25
CA TRP A 530 -46.03 24.40 -5.56
C TRP A 530 -45.65 25.16 -4.29
N SER A 531 -44.54 24.78 -3.65
CA SER A 531 -44.09 25.37 -2.38
C SER A 531 -43.05 26.47 -2.60
N GLY A 532 -42.25 26.40 -3.67
CA GLY A 532 -41.24 27.39 -4.00
C GLY A 532 -40.34 26.93 -5.13
N ASN A 533 -39.17 27.56 -5.25
CA ASN A 533 -38.19 27.24 -6.26
C ASN A 533 -36.93 26.65 -5.61
N ILE A 534 -36.61 25.38 -5.91
CA ILE A 534 -35.51 24.67 -5.24
C ILE A 534 -34.16 25.39 -5.43
N PHE A 535 -33.96 26.08 -6.56
CA PHE A 535 -32.75 26.89 -6.79
C PHE A 535 -32.64 28.04 -5.77
N ALA A 536 -33.73 28.80 -5.55
CA ALA A 536 -33.78 29.85 -4.54
C ALA A 536 -33.68 29.29 -3.11
N GLU A 537 -34.40 28.21 -2.83
CA GLU A 537 -34.41 27.57 -1.51
C GLU A 537 -33.04 26.99 -1.15
N ALA A 538 -32.24 26.54 -2.12
CA ALA A 538 -30.86 26.12 -1.88
C ALA A 538 -30.00 27.29 -1.38
N VAL A 539 -30.13 28.48 -1.99
CA VAL A 539 -29.45 29.71 -1.56
C VAL A 539 -29.91 30.11 -0.15
N PHE A 540 -31.22 30.12 0.10
CA PHE A 540 -31.78 30.43 1.42
C PHE A 540 -31.35 29.44 2.49
N SER A 541 -31.34 28.15 2.19
CA SER A 541 -30.89 27.11 3.13
C SER A 541 -29.43 27.29 3.51
N VAL A 542 -28.56 27.58 2.55
CA VAL A 542 -27.13 27.79 2.81
C VAL A 542 -26.90 29.05 3.65
N ALA A 543 -27.60 30.14 3.35
CA ALA A 543 -27.53 31.37 4.13
C ALA A 543 -28.06 31.21 5.56
N ALA A 544 -29.25 30.63 5.72
CA ALA A 544 -29.86 30.42 7.02
C ALA A 544 -29.00 29.51 7.90
N LYS A 545 -28.48 28.41 7.34
CA LYS A 545 -27.68 27.43 8.09
C LYS A 545 -26.28 27.94 8.46
N ASN A 546 -25.58 28.59 7.53
CA ASN A 546 -24.15 28.92 7.71
C ASN A 546 -23.90 30.38 8.09
N LEU A 547 -24.84 31.28 7.78
CA LEU A 547 -24.72 32.73 8.03
C LEU A 547 -25.79 33.27 8.98
N ASN A 548 -26.74 32.43 9.43
CA ASN A 548 -27.85 32.80 10.32
C ASN A 548 -28.69 33.99 9.80
N LEU A 549 -28.90 34.04 8.47
CA LEU A 549 -29.67 35.10 7.81
C LEU A 549 -31.17 34.74 7.71
N SER A 550 -32.02 35.75 7.79
CA SER A 550 -33.48 35.62 7.56
C SER A 550 -33.78 35.34 6.09
N THR A 551 -34.68 34.41 5.80
CA THR A 551 -35.10 34.05 4.43
C THR A 551 -36.19 34.97 3.85
N ARG A 552 -36.62 35.98 4.61
CA ARG A 552 -37.76 36.85 4.25
C ARG A 552 -37.37 38.23 3.73
N GLU A 553 -36.10 38.59 3.87
CA GLU A 553 -35.60 39.93 3.57
C GLU A 553 -34.37 39.83 2.68
N GLN A 554 -34.18 40.83 1.81
CA GLN A 554 -32.97 40.95 1.01
C GLN A 554 -31.74 41.21 1.90
N HIS A 555 -30.62 40.62 1.52
CA HIS A 555 -29.34 40.79 2.22
C HIS A 555 -28.18 40.73 1.22
N PRO A 556 -27.12 41.56 1.36
CA PRO A 556 -25.99 41.56 0.42
C PRO A 556 -25.28 40.20 0.30
N GLU A 557 -25.24 39.41 1.36
CA GLU A 557 -24.66 38.05 1.30
C GLU A 557 -25.45 37.09 0.41
N TYR A 558 -26.77 37.30 0.23
CA TYR A 558 -27.52 36.52 -0.76
C TYR A 558 -26.99 36.76 -2.17
N LEU A 559 -26.56 37.98 -2.51
CA LEU A 559 -26.01 38.28 -3.83
C LEU A 559 -24.72 37.49 -4.09
N LYS A 560 -23.86 37.33 -3.07
CA LYS A 560 -22.65 36.50 -3.18
C LYS A 560 -23.01 35.02 -3.35
N LEU A 561 -24.01 34.54 -2.60
CA LEU A 561 -24.48 33.16 -2.71
C LEU A 561 -25.14 32.89 -4.08
N TYR A 562 -25.96 33.80 -4.60
CA TYR A 562 -26.51 33.71 -5.96
C TYR A 562 -25.40 33.72 -7.02
N ALA A 563 -24.39 34.59 -6.87
CA ALA A 563 -23.25 34.62 -7.77
C ALA A 563 -22.50 33.28 -7.79
N ALA A 564 -22.18 32.73 -6.61
CA ALA A 564 -21.51 31.43 -6.49
C ALA A 564 -22.40 30.26 -6.96
N MET A 565 -23.71 30.31 -6.71
CA MET A 565 -24.67 29.32 -7.21
C MET A 565 -24.68 29.31 -8.73
N VAL A 566 -24.83 30.47 -9.38
CA VAL A 566 -24.80 30.62 -10.83
C VAL A 566 -23.46 30.16 -11.40
N GLU A 567 -22.34 30.54 -10.79
CA GLU A 567 -21.01 30.09 -11.20
C GLU A 567 -20.89 28.55 -11.17
N GLY A 568 -21.32 27.90 -10.08
CA GLY A 568 -21.27 26.44 -9.95
C GLY A 568 -22.20 25.72 -10.94
N VAL A 569 -23.41 26.25 -11.15
CA VAL A 569 -24.32 25.73 -12.19
C VAL A 569 -23.70 25.83 -13.57
N LEU A 570 -23.12 26.98 -13.92
CA LEU A 570 -22.47 27.18 -15.22
C LEU A 570 -21.25 26.26 -15.40
N GLN A 571 -20.48 26.02 -14.33
CA GLN A 571 -19.38 25.05 -14.34
C GLN A 571 -19.88 23.63 -14.60
N TYR A 572 -20.97 23.20 -13.95
CA TYR A 572 -21.56 21.89 -14.24
C TYR A 572 -22.07 21.80 -15.67
N GLN A 573 -22.80 22.81 -16.14
CA GLN A 573 -23.33 22.85 -17.52
C GLN A 573 -22.19 22.82 -18.54
N ALA A 574 -21.07 23.46 -18.24
CA ALA A 574 -19.87 23.38 -19.04
C ALA A 574 -19.29 21.95 -19.07
N THR A 575 -19.13 21.29 -17.91
CA THR A 575 -18.71 19.88 -17.86
C THR A 575 -19.64 18.98 -18.67
N TYR A 576 -20.96 19.14 -18.50
CA TYR A 576 -21.95 18.30 -19.18
C TYR A 576 -22.00 18.59 -20.69
N SER A 577 -21.86 19.84 -21.11
CA SER A 577 -21.74 20.21 -22.53
C SER A 577 -20.52 19.55 -23.16
N ARG A 578 -19.38 19.51 -22.45
CA ARG A 578 -18.19 18.79 -22.92
C ARG A 578 -18.43 17.30 -23.08
N LEU A 579 -19.13 16.67 -22.13
CA LEU A 579 -19.58 15.27 -22.25
C LEU A 579 -20.40 15.09 -23.54
N ILE A 580 -21.38 15.96 -23.80
CA ILE A 580 -22.20 15.90 -25.02
C ILE A 580 -21.34 16.04 -26.30
N TYR A 581 -20.44 17.01 -26.35
CA TYR A 581 -19.54 17.20 -27.49
C TYR A 581 -18.64 15.98 -27.71
N SER A 582 -18.10 15.38 -26.65
CA SER A 582 -17.27 14.19 -26.73
C SER A 582 -18.01 12.93 -27.19
N ILE A 583 -19.35 12.91 -27.10
CA ILE A 583 -20.20 11.85 -27.70
C ILE A 583 -20.29 12.02 -29.23
N GLY A 584 -20.03 13.23 -29.74
CA GLY A 584 -20.00 13.54 -31.17
C GLY A 584 -19.00 12.67 -31.91
N SER A 585 -19.42 12.07 -33.02
CA SER A 585 -18.57 11.19 -33.82
C SER A 585 -17.53 11.97 -34.63
N ASN A 586 -16.29 11.48 -34.61
CA ASN A 586 -15.17 11.91 -35.47
C ASN A 586 -14.80 13.41 -35.34
N PRO A 587 -14.38 13.89 -34.16
CA PRO A 587 -13.78 15.23 -34.08
C PRO A 587 -12.49 15.31 -34.94
N PRO A 588 -12.26 16.42 -35.65
CA PRO A 588 -10.98 16.68 -36.31
C PRO A 588 -9.81 16.57 -35.33
N GLN A 589 -8.63 16.18 -35.80
CA GLN A 589 -7.43 16.14 -34.95
C GLN A 589 -7.07 17.53 -34.41
N THR A 590 -7.43 18.59 -35.13
CA THR A 590 -7.28 19.99 -34.68
C THR A 590 -8.21 20.38 -33.54
N CYS A 591 -9.21 19.54 -33.22
CA CYS A 591 -10.04 19.65 -32.02
C CYS A 591 -9.52 18.85 -30.84
N LEU A 592 -8.46 18.06 -30.99
CA LEU A 592 -7.96 17.20 -29.92
C LEU A 592 -6.68 17.79 -29.34
N ARG A 593 -6.53 17.65 -28.02
CA ARG A 593 -5.30 17.97 -27.31
C ARG A 593 -4.90 16.82 -26.40
N ASP A 594 -3.60 16.72 -26.14
CA ASP A 594 -3.07 15.73 -25.22
C ASP A 594 -3.28 16.16 -23.77
N VAL A 595 -3.80 15.24 -22.97
CA VAL A 595 -3.93 15.34 -21.52
C VAL A 595 -2.82 14.48 -20.93
N THR A 596 -1.90 15.10 -20.19
CA THR A 596 -0.80 14.39 -19.54
C THR A 596 -0.95 14.44 -18.02
N GLY A 597 -0.36 13.45 -17.35
CA GLY A 597 -0.42 13.34 -15.91
C GLY A 597 0.39 12.20 -15.34
N SER A 598 0.11 11.85 -14.10
CA SER A 598 0.78 10.75 -13.42
C SER A 598 -0.13 10.03 -12.43
N ALA A 599 0.10 8.73 -12.27
CA ALA A 599 -0.52 7.90 -11.25
C ALA A 599 0.52 7.49 -10.22
N ASN A 600 0.24 7.77 -8.95
CA ASN A 600 0.97 7.23 -7.81
C ASN A 600 0.13 6.12 -7.20
N TYR A 601 0.60 4.88 -7.26
CA TYR A 601 -0.14 3.72 -6.79
C TYR A 601 0.73 2.85 -5.88
N SER A 602 0.08 2.23 -4.90
CA SER A 602 0.71 1.33 -3.94
C SER A 602 0.35 -0.11 -4.28
N VAL A 603 1.36 -0.95 -4.53
CA VAL A 603 1.18 -2.39 -4.72
C VAL A 603 1.80 -3.16 -3.57
N ARG A 604 1.25 -4.34 -3.26
CA ARG A 604 1.90 -5.25 -2.31
C ARG A 604 3.16 -5.84 -2.93
N GLY A 605 4.26 -5.82 -2.18
CA GLY A 605 5.55 -6.29 -2.67
C GLY A 605 6.62 -6.19 -1.61
N TRP A 606 7.87 -6.30 -2.02
CA TRP A 606 9.02 -6.09 -1.14
C TRP A 606 9.63 -4.74 -1.45
N PHE A 607 9.93 -3.96 -0.41
CA PHE A 607 10.56 -2.64 -0.52
C PHE A 607 11.56 -2.44 0.61
N ILE A 608 12.65 -1.74 0.31
CA ILE A 608 13.71 -1.41 1.25
C ILE A 608 13.58 0.08 1.54
N ASP A 609 13.00 0.42 2.68
CA ASP A 609 12.75 1.82 3.07
C ASP A 609 14.04 2.51 3.55
N ASP A 610 14.74 1.86 4.48
CA ASP A 610 16.09 2.23 4.89
C ASP A 610 17.07 1.09 4.60
N SER A 611 17.85 1.28 3.55
CA SER A 611 18.86 0.31 3.11
C SER A 611 19.91 0.03 4.18
N PHE A 612 20.24 1.01 5.03
CA PHE A 612 21.24 0.85 6.08
C PHE A 612 20.71 -0.01 7.23
N THR A 613 19.51 0.31 7.75
CA THR A 613 18.91 -0.47 8.83
C THR A 613 18.62 -1.91 8.40
N GLN A 614 18.07 -2.10 7.20
CA GLN A 614 17.78 -3.46 6.71
C GLN A 614 19.05 -4.26 6.41
N ALA A 615 20.09 -3.64 5.81
CA ALA A 615 21.39 -4.30 5.65
C ALA A 615 22.03 -4.63 7.02
N GLY A 616 21.88 -3.74 8.00
CA GLY A 616 22.33 -3.96 9.38
C GLY A 616 21.70 -5.19 10.02
N LEU A 617 20.42 -5.47 9.73
CA LEU A 617 19.73 -6.68 10.20
C LEU A 617 20.22 -7.97 9.52
N LEU A 618 20.88 -7.89 8.35
CA LEU A 618 21.47 -9.04 7.64
C LEU A 618 22.90 -9.34 8.11
N LEU A 619 23.61 -8.38 8.72
CA LEU A 619 24.99 -8.55 9.18
C LEU A 619 25.16 -9.71 10.17
N PRO A 620 24.31 -9.89 11.20
CA PRO A 620 24.47 -11.00 12.15
C PRO A 620 24.45 -12.38 11.49
N MET A 621 23.50 -12.60 10.59
CA MET A 621 23.39 -13.85 9.83
C MET A 621 24.63 -14.06 8.94
N THR A 622 25.08 -13.00 8.28
CA THR A 622 26.25 -13.04 7.40
C THR A 622 27.51 -13.37 8.17
N LEU A 623 27.72 -12.73 9.33
CA LEU A 623 28.91 -12.94 10.16
C LEU A 623 28.97 -14.37 10.72
N VAL A 624 27.84 -14.91 11.20
CA VAL A 624 27.78 -16.29 11.71
C VAL A 624 28.11 -17.28 10.59
N ASN A 625 27.48 -17.14 9.41
CA ASN A 625 27.74 -18.06 8.30
C ASN A 625 29.14 -17.88 7.69
N LEU A 626 29.66 -16.65 7.63
CA LEU A 626 31.04 -16.39 7.19
C LEU A 626 32.06 -17.00 8.15
N ALA A 627 31.79 -16.97 9.46
CA ALA A 627 32.60 -17.68 10.45
C ALA A 627 32.55 -19.20 10.24
N SER A 628 31.37 -19.79 10.03
CA SER A 628 31.22 -21.20 9.67
C SER A 628 32.02 -21.56 8.41
N PHE A 629 31.90 -20.74 7.36
CA PHE A 629 32.60 -20.92 6.10
C PHE A 629 34.13 -20.88 6.29
N GLY A 630 34.63 -19.89 7.03
CA GLY A 630 36.06 -19.77 7.35
C GLY A 630 36.58 -20.96 8.15
N ILE A 631 35.79 -21.47 9.10
CA ILE A 631 36.14 -22.66 9.89
C ILE A 631 36.19 -23.92 9.01
N LEU A 632 35.16 -24.15 8.19
CA LEU A 632 35.13 -25.30 7.27
C LEU A 632 36.30 -25.26 6.29
N LEU A 633 36.56 -24.10 5.70
CA LEU A 633 37.67 -23.88 4.76
C LEU A 633 39.03 -24.13 5.45
N ALA A 634 39.21 -23.64 6.68
CA ALA A 634 40.39 -23.95 7.48
C ALA A 634 40.54 -25.47 7.75
N CYS A 635 39.44 -26.18 8.03
CA CYS A 635 39.46 -27.64 8.21
C CYS A 635 39.89 -28.37 6.93
N PHE A 636 39.41 -27.93 5.76
CA PHE A 636 39.84 -28.50 4.48
C PHE A 636 41.34 -28.32 4.23
N PHE A 637 41.88 -27.13 4.49
CA PHE A 637 43.31 -26.86 4.28
C PHE A 637 44.21 -27.54 5.32
N ILE A 638 43.78 -27.61 6.58
CA ILE A 638 44.56 -28.22 7.66
C ILE A 638 44.53 -29.74 7.60
N GLY A 639 43.36 -30.33 7.35
CA GLY A 639 43.14 -31.76 7.52
C GLY A 639 43.71 -32.64 6.42
N LYS A 640 44.10 -32.10 5.25
CA LYS A 640 44.55 -32.86 4.06
C LYS A 640 43.67 -34.09 3.74
N PHE A 641 42.38 -34.07 4.10
CA PHE A 641 41.46 -35.21 4.01
C PHE A 641 41.92 -36.50 4.74
N GLY A 642 42.76 -36.36 5.78
CA GLY A 642 43.21 -37.43 6.66
C GLY A 642 42.21 -37.66 7.80
N TYR A 643 41.07 -38.28 7.49
CA TYR A 643 40.01 -38.57 8.47
C TYR A 643 40.44 -39.71 9.43
N SER A 644 41.26 -39.40 10.44
CA SER A 644 41.80 -40.43 11.35
C SER A 644 40.99 -40.64 12.64
N LEU A 645 40.08 -39.74 12.98
CA LEU A 645 39.16 -39.87 14.12
C LEU A 645 37.71 -39.87 13.63
N SER A 646 36.93 -40.88 14.01
CA SER A 646 35.49 -40.97 13.77
C SER A 646 34.64 -40.47 14.94
N PHE A 647 35.23 -40.16 16.10
CA PHE A 647 34.46 -39.77 17.28
C PHE A 647 34.28 -38.25 17.42
N ASP A 648 33.10 -37.85 17.87
CA ASP A 648 32.75 -36.48 18.23
C ASP A 648 32.97 -36.27 19.73
N MET A 649 33.91 -35.38 20.09
CA MET A 649 34.25 -35.07 21.50
C MET A 649 33.14 -34.35 22.25
N THR A 650 32.20 -33.76 21.53
CA THR A 650 31.08 -33.02 22.12
C THR A 650 29.83 -33.86 22.18
N ASP A 651 29.88 -35.11 21.68
CA ASP A 651 28.79 -36.05 21.84
C ASP A 651 28.67 -36.49 23.31
N ASN A 652 27.43 -36.57 23.80
CA ASN A 652 27.12 -36.90 25.19
C ASN A 652 27.68 -38.27 25.57
N LEU A 653 27.64 -39.24 24.65
CA LEU A 653 28.14 -40.59 24.91
C LEU A 653 29.67 -40.62 25.02
N THR A 654 30.36 -39.89 24.15
CA THR A 654 31.81 -39.69 24.26
C THR A 654 32.20 -38.96 25.55
N LEU A 655 31.42 -37.95 25.96
CA LEU A 655 31.65 -37.22 27.21
C LEU A 655 31.44 -38.09 28.46
N LEU A 656 30.48 -39.01 28.44
CA LEU A 656 30.23 -39.95 29.55
C LEU A 656 31.36 -40.97 29.73
N THR A 657 32.07 -41.30 28.65
CA THR A 657 33.21 -42.23 28.69
C THR A 657 34.55 -41.54 28.92
N ALA A 658 34.59 -40.21 28.85
CA ALA A 658 35.80 -39.43 29.04
C ALA A 658 36.22 -39.43 30.52
N SER A 659 37.50 -39.68 30.78
CA SER A 659 38.07 -39.60 32.13
C SER A 659 38.86 -38.31 32.30
N VAL A 660 38.65 -37.60 33.40
CA VAL A 660 39.41 -36.39 33.74
C VAL A 660 40.66 -36.79 34.53
N GLY A 661 41.84 -36.44 34.01
CA GLY A 661 43.11 -36.71 34.69
C GLY A 661 43.26 -35.88 35.97
N GLY A 662 43.67 -36.54 37.06
CA GLY A 662 43.93 -35.90 38.35
C GLY A 662 43.02 -36.35 39.50
N GLU A 663 41.94 -37.09 39.23
CA GLU A 663 41.05 -37.63 40.26
C GLU A 663 41.00 -39.16 40.21
N LYS A 664 41.10 -39.80 41.39
CA LYS A 664 40.82 -41.23 41.52
C LYS A 664 39.29 -41.41 41.49
N PRO A 665 38.75 -42.36 40.70
CA PRO A 665 37.33 -42.66 40.70
C PRO A 665 36.81 -42.88 42.13
N GLY A 666 35.93 -42.00 42.61
CA GLY A 666 35.31 -42.10 43.95
C GLY A 666 35.70 -41.04 44.99
N ASN A 667 36.62 -40.12 44.70
CA ASN A 667 36.87 -38.94 45.56
C ASN A 667 36.16 -37.71 44.97
N GLU A 668 35.33 -37.03 45.78
CA GLU A 668 34.65 -35.76 45.43
C GLU A 668 35.64 -34.59 45.36
N GLY A 669 36.59 -34.65 44.42
CA GLY A 669 37.44 -33.53 44.08
C GLY A 669 36.69 -32.48 43.25
N GLU A 670 37.13 -31.23 43.34
CA GLU A 670 36.60 -30.16 42.52
C GLU A 670 37.29 -30.14 41.16
N ILE A 671 36.59 -30.60 40.11
CA ILE A 671 37.10 -30.63 38.73
C ILE A 671 37.50 -29.22 38.29
N ALA A 672 38.80 -29.01 38.08
CA ALA A 672 39.33 -27.73 37.62
C ALA A 672 39.35 -27.64 36.08
N TRP A 673 39.09 -26.44 35.55
CA TRP A 673 39.09 -26.14 34.11
C TRP A 673 40.37 -26.49 33.35
N GLY A 674 41.49 -26.60 34.06
CA GLY A 674 42.80 -26.94 33.51
C GLY A 674 43.06 -28.44 33.42
N ASN A 675 42.21 -29.28 34.01
CA ASN A 675 42.45 -30.72 34.07
C ASN A 675 42.41 -31.32 32.66
N PRO A 676 43.37 -32.20 32.30
CA PRO A 676 43.36 -32.89 31.03
C PRO A 676 42.23 -33.92 30.99
N VAL A 677 41.65 -34.13 29.82
CA VAL A 677 40.59 -35.11 29.56
C VAL A 677 41.14 -36.16 28.60
N THR A 678 41.04 -37.41 29.00
CA THR A 678 41.45 -38.56 28.20
C THR A 678 40.22 -39.33 27.75
N PHE A 679 40.13 -39.59 26.45
CA PHE A 679 39.09 -40.44 25.88
C PHE A 679 39.60 -41.88 25.81
N PRO A 680 38.78 -42.89 26.13
CA PRO A 680 39.17 -44.28 25.99
C PRO A 680 39.49 -44.55 24.52
N GLN A 681 40.69 -45.07 24.24
CA GLN A 681 41.01 -45.59 22.91
C GLN A 681 40.12 -46.81 22.65
N ALA A 682 39.55 -46.93 21.46
CA ALA A 682 38.83 -48.12 21.05
C ALA A 682 39.78 -49.32 21.14
N VAL A 683 39.58 -50.16 22.15
CA VAL A 683 40.34 -51.39 22.37
C VAL A 683 39.85 -52.39 21.33
N GLY A 684 40.48 -52.43 20.16
CA GLY A 684 40.07 -53.37 19.11
C GLY A 684 40.59 -53.12 17.69
N SER A 685 41.16 -51.95 17.39
CA SER A 685 41.79 -51.73 16.08
C SER A 685 43.28 -52.11 16.10
N GLU A 686 43.61 -53.36 16.41
CA GLU A 686 44.87 -53.89 15.90
C GLU A 686 44.72 -53.99 14.38
N PRO A 687 45.57 -53.30 13.59
CA PRO A 687 45.51 -53.43 12.14
C PRO A 687 45.73 -54.90 11.81
N ASN A 688 44.70 -55.52 11.24
CA ASN A 688 44.77 -56.87 10.71
C ASN A 688 45.96 -56.89 9.73
N SER A 689 47.06 -57.53 10.09
CA SER A 689 48.34 -57.48 9.36
C SER A 689 48.32 -58.25 8.04
N GLY A 690 47.13 -58.59 7.52
CA GLY A 690 46.91 -59.48 6.39
C GLY A 690 46.35 -58.84 5.11
N GLU A 691 45.94 -57.57 5.08
CA GLU A 691 45.28 -57.01 3.88
C GLU A 691 46.12 -55.90 3.24
N LYS A 692 47.09 -56.35 2.42
CA LYS A 692 47.64 -55.55 1.31
C LYS A 692 46.84 -55.86 0.04
N SER A 693 45.97 -54.95 -0.36
CA SER A 693 45.64 -54.72 -1.78
C SER A 693 45.22 -53.28 -2.01
#